data_AF-X6E4Z8-F1
#
_entry.id   AF-X6E4Z8-F1
#
_cell.length_a   1.000
_cell.length_b   1.000
_cell.length_c   1.000
_cell.angle_alpha   90.00
_cell.angle_beta   90.00
_cell.angle_gamma   90.00
#
_symmetry.space_group_name_H-M   'P 1'
#
loop_
_entity.id
_entity.type
_entity.pdbx_description
1 polymer ?
#
loop_
_entity_poly.entity_id
_entity_poly.type
_entity_poly.pdbx_seq_one_letter_code
_entity_poly.pdbx_strand_id
1 'polypeptide(L)'
;EAFSLNISAKDHPDVYADLAGRFRTAFKEVNRGGSFADITSGKDHGVMEVPSWAWQGKLQEVEIYLAGQVDKINPYVWPFLRDNLPVCHCLFSRRSVTITPIFPPVDLLPTFEDCGRRIYMSATIADDSEIVRAFGATAEAVGKPITSTSLAGVGERMILVPELMKLGGAPITPMVKKIATTLAEGERGAAILAPSGAAAEKWTDIASYPSTAKDVAAQVKAMQEGADFGPVVFANRYDGIDLAGNACRFLVMDNLPQGTSDYDVYRMNVVADSAVSSMLAQRIEQGIGRGTRGGGDYCAVMLIGSKLVGWIGRKSNLAFLTASTRVQLAMGHEMSETVTTVKEVGQTVMKCLKRDPDWVAYHASELAEAAHATPVNVLALKVAGGERKAFKLQRLGQFEKAMQVLEKLMGDEELKHDKQRRAWLAATGARIAYQMNDEERGQKLQTQAFSVSNNHSPPKVRPTYVARPIPGKQSAAIVARMLEYDLRGALLADFEEAVAELVPTASAAQYEEALASLGSYLGFDAERPEKVYSKGPDVLWRTDAAFDFVIEAKSKKQDNPLYKNDHAQLLEAEAWFKGAYPDRQSVRVSALPEAVADAKASTAGSYALRLNDITKLVGALRGVLSDLVVSPGNAATLRERCEAALQKANLKPSGIKNTFLVSFAMAAKAI
;
A
#
# COMPACT_ATOMS: atom_id res chain seq x y z
N GLU A 1 5.38 23.46 3.53
CA GLU A 1 6.47 24.46 3.59
C GLU A 1 6.11 25.67 4.46
N ALA A 2 5.01 26.39 4.20
CA ALA A 2 4.66 27.59 5.00
C ALA A 2 4.46 27.35 6.52
N PHE A 3 4.13 26.12 6.92
CA PHE A 3 3.97 25.69 8.31
C PHE A 3 5.12 24.81 8.82
N SER A 4 6.24 24.74 8.09
CA SER A 4 7.34 23.82 8.37
C SER A 4 8.61 24.60 8.70
N LEU A 5 9.25 24.30 9.83
CA LEU A 5 10.57 24.83 10.16
C LEU A 5 11.64 23.93 9.56
N ASN A 6 12.37 24.44 8.56
CA ASN A 6 13.48 23.74 7.92
C ASN A 6 14.80 24.32 8.43
N ILE A 7 15.54 23.53 9.20
CA ILE A 7 16.83 23.91 9.78
C ILE A 7 17.93 23.33 8.89
N SER A 8 18.54 24.18 8.03
CA SER A 8 19.60 23.80 7.11
C SER A 8 20.85 23.31 7.85
N ALA A 9 21.33 22.12 7.52
CA ALA A 9 22.60 21.58 8.05
C ALA A 9 23.81 22.42 7.62
N LYS A 10 23.69 23.16 6.52
CA LYS A 10 24.73 24.03 5.99
C LYS A 10 24.74 25.40 6.68
N ASP A 11 23.55 26.00 6.85
CA ASP A 11 23.43 27.39 7.33
C ASP A 11 23.32 27.45 8.86
N HIS A 12 22.86 26.37 9.51
CA HIS A 12 22.71 26.25 10.96
C HIS A 12 23.29 24.93 11.50
N PRO A 13 24.60 24.67 11.29
CA PRO A 13 25.23 23.40 11.64
C PRO A 13 25.15 23.08 13.14
N ASP A 14 25.26 24.08 14.01
CA ASP A 14 25.19 23.88 15.46
C ASP A 14 23.80 23.45 15.91
N VAL A 15 22.75 24.05 15.34
CA VAL A 15 21.36 23.70 15.64
C VAL A 15 21.02 22.30 15.14
N TYR A 16 21.48 21.96 13.94
CA TYR A 16 21.36 20.62 13.38
C TYR A 16 22.05 19.57 14.27
N ALA A 17 23.30 19.82 14.66
CA ALA A 17 24.09 18.90 15.46
C ALA A 17 23.51 18.70 16.86
N ASP A 18 23.03 19.76 17.50
CA ASP A 18 22.39 19.70 18.82
C ASP A 18 21.11 18.85 18.79
N LEU A 19 20.20 19.12 17.85
CA LEU A 19 18.99 18.32 17.68
C LEU A 19 19.31 16.85 17.35
N ALA A 20 20.31 16.61 16.49
CA ALA A 20 20.76 15.25 16.19
C ALA A 20 21.31 14.55 17.44
N GLY A 21 22.03 15.27 18.29
CA GLY A 21 22.54 14.79 19.58
C GLY A 21 21.41 14.35 20.52
N ARG A 22 20.34 15.15 20.63
CA ARG A 22 19.19 14.87 21.50
C ARG A 22 18.49 13.55 21.15
N PHE A 23 18.41 13.18 19.87
CA PHE A 23 17.67 11.98 19.43
C PHE A 23 18.56 10.78 19.09
N ARG A 24 19.89 10.91 19.13
CA ARG A 24 20.83 9.83 18.80
C ARG A 24 20.59 8.54 19.59
N THR A 25 20.31 8.66 20.89
CA THR A 25 20.02 7.49 21.74
C THR A 25 18.72 6.81 21.34
N ALA A 26 17.67 7.57 21.02
CA ALA A 26 16.39 7.00 20.58
C ALA A 26 16.54 6.15 19.30
N PHE A 27 17.35 6.61 18.34
CA PHE A 27 17.65 5.82 17.15
C PHE A 27 18.47 4.56 17.45
N LYS A 28 19.37 4.59 18.45
CA LYS A 28 20.08 3.39 18.92
C LYS A 28 19.12 2.38 19.53
N GLU A 29 18.22 2.81 20.41
CA GLU A 29 17.25 1.95 21.09
C GLU A 29 16.34 1.18 20.11
N VAL A 30 15.96 1.81 18.99
CA VAL A 30 15.16 1.15 17.94
C VAL A 30 16.00 0.40 16.89
N ASN A 31 17.30 0.18 17.14
CA ASN A 31 18.25 -0.45 16.22
C ASN A 31 18.33 0.25 14.84
N ARG A 32 18.37 1.58 14.85
CA ARG A 32 18.54 2.45 13.67
C ARG A 32 19.71 3.44 13.81
N GLY A 33 20.59 3.22 14.80
CA GLY A 33 21.74 4.10 15.06
C GLY A 33 22.72 4.22 13.88
N GLY A 34 22.94 3.13 13.13
CA GLY A 34 23.78 3.13 11.92
C GLY A 34 23.20 4.01 10.81
N SER A 35 21.95 3.77 10.42
CA SER A 35 21.26 4.60 9.41
C SER A 35 21.23 6.07 9.79
N PHE A 36 20.96 6.39 11.06
CA PHE A 36 20.96 7.76 11.54
C PHE A 36 22.36 8.42 11.46
N ALA A 37 23.42 7.66 11.76
CA ALA A 37 24.79 8.15 11.62
C ALA A 37 25.17 8.40 10.14
N ASP A 38 24.74 7.55 9.22
CA ASP A 38 25.01 7.74 7.79
C ASP A 38 24.24 8.95 7.22
N ILE A 39 22.99 9.19 7.65
CA ILE A 39 22.24 10.40 7.28
C ILE A 39 22.93 11.66 7.81
N THR A 40 23.24 11.69 9.11
CA THR A 40 23.82 12.88 9.76
C THR A 40 25.27 13.15 9.36
N SER A 41 26.00 12.14 8.84
CA SER A 41 27.33 12.31 8.25
C SER A 41 27.32 12.57 6.74
N GLY A 42 26.12 12.64 6.12
CA GLY A 42 25.93 12.95 4.71
C GLY A 42 26.15 11.81 3.73
N LYS A 43 26.36 10.57 4.22
CA LYS A 43 26.57 9.36 3.42
C LYS A 43 25.27 8.80 2.84
N ASP A 44 24.15 8.99 3.56
CA ASP A 44 22.83 8.54 3.12
C ASP A 44 21.95 9.75 2.74
N HIS A 45 21.14 9.57 1.70
CA HIS A 45 20.19 10.54 1.16
C HIS A 45 18.76 10.37 1.71
N GLY A 46 18.54 9.36 2.54
CA GLY A 46 17.26 9.08 3.16
C GLY A 46 16.78 10.16 4.13
N VAL A 47 15.50 10.03 4.50
CA VAL A 47 14.87 10.83 5.55
C VAL A 47 14.43 9.88 6.65
N MET A 48 14.77 10.21 7.90
CA MET A 48 14.38 9.46 9.08
C MET A 48 13.58 10.32 10.03
N GLU A 49 12.48 9.78 10.51
CA GLU A 49 11.67 10.41 11.52
C GLU A 49 12.13 10.00 12.93
N VAL A 50 12.14 10.96 13.86
CA VAL A 50 12.31 10.71 15.29
C VAL A 50 11.18 9.82 15.81
N PRO A 51 11.47 8.70 16.51
CA PRO A 51 10.44 7.86 17.11
C PRO A 51 9.49 8.67 18.00
N SER A 52 8.18 8.47 17.83
CA SER A 52 7.13 9.28 18.48
C SER A 52 7.29 9.38 20.00
N TRP A 53 7.61 8.28 20.68
CA TRP A 53 7.84 8.26 22.13
C TRP A 53 9.01 9.16 22.55
N ALA A 54 10.09 9.19 21.74
CA ALA A 54 11.27 10.02 22.01
C ALA A 54 10.99 11.49 21.71
N TRP A 55 10.21 11.78 20.67
CA TRP A 55 9.74 13.12 20.37
C TRP A 55 8.90 13.68 21.52
N GLN A 56 7.84 12.96 21.91
CA GLN A 56 6.95 13.36 23.01
C GLN A 56 7.73 13.56 24.32
N GLY A 57 8.61 12.62 24.67
CA GLY A 57 9.41 12.70 25.91
C GLY A 57 10.43 13.84 25.97
N LYS A 58 10.73 14.50 24.84
CA LYS A 58 11.68 15.62 24.77
C LYS A 58 11.07 16.95 24.36
N LEU A 59 9.74 17.04 24.24
CA LEU A 59 9.06 18.24 23.72
C LEU A 59 9.44 19.51 24.47
N GLN A 60 9.38 19.50 25.81
CA GLN A 60 9.69 20.68 26.62
C GLN A 60 11.15 21.15 26.41
N GLU A 61 12.08 20.20 26.33
CA GLU A 61 13.51 20.46 26.08
C GLU A 61 13.73 21.10 24.70
N VAL A 62 13.05 20.58 23.69
CA VAL A 62 13.11 21.05 22.30
C VAL A 62 12.43 22.40 22.14
N GLU A 63 11.28 22.62 22.78
CA GLU A 63 10.54 23.88 22.72
C GLU A 63 11.38 25.06 23.24
N ILE A 64 11.96 24.90 24.44
CA ILE A 64 12.82 25.91 25.06
C ILE A 64 14.04 26.20 24.17
N TYR A 65 14.67 25.15 23.63
CA TYR A 65 15.83 25.31 22.76
C TYR A 65 15.47 26.04 21.46
N LEU A 66 14.42 25.61 20.76
CA LEU A 66 14.01 26.21 19.50
C LEU A 66 13.55 27.66 19.67
N ALA A 67 12.85 28.00 20.75
CA ALA A 67 12.45 29.38 21.04
C ALA A 67 13.64 30.36 21.04
N GLY A 68 14.84 29.91 21.44
CA GLY A 68 16.06 30.72 21.41
C GLY A 68 16.81 30.74 20.06
N GLN A 69 16.42 29.90 19.09
CA GLN A 69 17.11 29.78 17.80
C GLN A 69 16.26 30.24 16.60
N VAL A 70 14.93 30.14 16.68
CA VAL A 70 14.02 30.35 15.55
C VAL A 70 14.11 31.73 14.92
N ASP A 71 14.41 32.79 15.68
CA ASP A 71 14.58 34.14 15.14
C ASP A 71 15.72 34.24 14.12
N LYS A 72 16.75 33.39 14.25
CA LYS A 72 17.89 33.32 13.32
C LYS A 72 17.63 32.41 12.13
N ILE A 73 16.57 31.59 12.19
CA ILE A 73 16.27 30.55 11.19
C ILE A 73 15.06 30.99 10.36
N ASN A 74 13.89 31.10 11.01
CA ASN A 74 12.65 31.57 10.41
C ASN A 74 11.66 32.01 11.51
N PRO A 75 11.60 33.30 11.88
CA PRO A 75 10.69 33.76 12.93
C PRO A 75 9.21 33.64 12.55
N TYR A 76 8.88 33.66 11.25
CA TYR A 76 7.49 33.69 10.78
C TYR A 76 6.77 32.35 10.95
N VAL A 77 7.50 31.23 11.00
CA VAL A 77 6.89 29.91 11.15
C VAL A 77 6.63 29.54 12.61
N TRP A 78 7.39 30.12 13.54
CA TRP A 78 7.34 29.77 14.95
C TRP A 78 5.96 29.90 15.62
N PRO A 79 5.16 30.95 15.33
CA PRO A 79 3.80 31.07 15.87
C PRO A 79 2.88 29.89 15.52
N PHE A 80 3.11 29.22 14.39
CA PHE A 80 2.34 28.04 13.99
C PHE A 80 2.82 26.75 14.66
N LEU A 81 4.06 26.73 15.15
CA LEU A 81 4.71 25.52 15.67
C LEU A 81 4.80 25.45 17.18
N ARG A 82 5.05 26.56 17.88
CA ARG A 82 5.38 26.58 19.31
C ARG A 82 4.39 25.77 20.17
N ASP A 83 3.09 25.96 19.93
CA ASP A 83 2.01 25.29 20.66
C ASP A 83 1.53 23.99 19.95
N ASN A 84 2.16 23.63 18.83
CA ASN A 84 1.79 22.48 17.99
C ASN A 84 2.92 21.46 17.81
N LEU A 85 4.06 21.60 18.49
CA LEU A 85 5.14 20.61 18.48
C LEU A 85 4.68 19.17 18.79
N PRO A 86 3.74 18.92 19.72
CA PRO A 86 3.25 17.56 19.98
C PRO A 86 2.61 16.87 18.78
N VAL A 87 2.10 17.64 17.81
CA VAL A 87 1.46 17.14 16.58
C VAL A 87 2.35 17.34 15.34
N CYS A 88 3.65 17.53 15.54
CA CYS A 88 4.63 17.64 14.48
C CYS A 88 5.41 16.33 14.26
N HIS A 89 5.79 16.12 13.00
CA HIS A 89 6.91 15.28 12.63
C HIS A 89 8.23 16.01 12.90
N CYS A 90 9.25 15.29 13.35
CA CYS A 90 10.63 15.74 13.35
C CYS A 90 11.45 14.80 12.45
N LEU A 91 11.95 15.34 11.33
CA LEU A 91 12.56 14.58 10.26
C LEU A 91 14.01 15.00 10.08
N PHE A 92 14.92 14.03 10.02
CA PHE A 92 16.33 14.24 9.71
C PHE A 92 16.63 13.78 8.30
N SER A 93 17.23 14.67 7.51
CA SER A 93 17.91 14.35 6.26
C SER A 93 19.36 14.80 6.37
N ARG A 94 20.19 14.44 5.38
CA ARG A 94 21.56 14.98 5.29
C ARG A 94 21.61 16.50 5.09
N ARG A 95 20.51 17.12 4.65
CA ARG A 95 20.45 18.55 4.31
C ARG A 95 19.83 19.39 5.41
N SER A 96 18.95 18.81 6.23
CA SER A 96 18.13 19.58 7.18
C SER A 96 17.53 18.74 8.29
N VAL A 97 17.18 19.42 9.39
CA VAL A 97 16.14 18.96 10.32
C VAL A 97 14.85 19.68 9.97
N THR A 98 13.80 18.93 9.69
CA THR A 98 12.50 19.47 9.29
C THR A 98 11.47 19.17 10.38
N ILE A 99 10.90 20.22 10.98
CA ILE A 99 9.80 20.12 11.94
C ILE A 99 8.53 20.61 11.27
N THR A 100 7.55 19.72 11.10
CA THR A 100 6.33 20.03 10.35
C THR A 100 5.11 19.37 10.97
N PRO A 101 3.97 20.07 11.09
CA PRO A 101 2.71 19.47 11.54
C PRO A 101 2.30 18.29 10.65
N ILE A 102 1.64 17.28 11.23
CA ILE A 102 1.06 16.14 10.49
C ILE A 102 0.15 16.66 9.35
N PHE A 103 -0.61 17.71 9.66
CA PHE A 103 -1.36 18.48 8.69
C PHE A 103 -1.30 19.98 9.05
N PRO A 104 -1.42 20.88 8.06
CA PRO A 104 -1.43 22.32 8.32
C PRO A 104 -2.52 22.72 9.35
N PRO A 105 -2.18 23.47 10.41
CA PRO A 105 -3.14 23.97 11.40
C PRO A 105 -3.81 25.25 10.86
N VAL A 106 -4.60 25.10 9.79
CA VAL A 106 -5.23 26.22 9.06
C VAL A 106 -6.21 27.03 9.92
N ASP A 107 -6.72 26.44 10.98
CA ASP A 107 -7.56 27.08 12.01
C ASP A 107 -6.84 28.16 12.82
N LEU A 108 -5.50 28.20 12.79
CA LEU A 108 -4.71 29.28 13.40
C LEU A 108 -4.73 30.57 12.58
N LEU A 109 -5.33 30.55 11.37
CA LEU A 109 -5.50 31.70 10.51
C LEU A 109 -6.98 32.12 10.54
N PRO A 110 -7.39 33.09 11.37
CA PRO A 110 -8.80 33.48 11.48
C PRO A 110 -9.42 33.88 10.14
N THR A 111 -8.65 34.57 9.29
CA THR A 111 -9.06 34.94 7.93
C THR A 111 -9.38 33.73 7.04
N PHE A 112 -8.82 32.57 7.35
CA PHE A 112 -9.08 31.31 6.65
C PHE A 112 -10.20 30.50 7.32
N GLU A 113 -10.18 30.37 8.65
CA GLU A 113 -11.16 29.58 9.42
C GLU A 113 -12.56 30.23 9.41
N ASP A 114 -12.63 31.56 9.61
CA ASP A 114 -13.90 32.30 9.69
C ASP A 114 -14.46 32.64 8.29
N CYS A 115 -13.79 32.19 7.23
CA CYS A 115 -14.23 32.42 5.86
C CYS A 115 -15.48 31.59 5.55
N GLY A 116 -16.64 32.25 5.47
CA GLY A 116 -17.94 31.60 5.20
C GLY A 116 -18.02 30.83 3.87
N ARG A 117 -17.16 31.14 2.88
CA ARG A 117 -17.08 30.41 1.62
C ARG A 117 -15.65 30.36 1.07
N ARG A 118 -15.12 29.14 0.94
CA ARG A 118 -13.80 28.87 0.35
C ARG A 118 -13.98 28.22 -1.02
N ILE A 119 -13.36 28.77 -2.06
CA ILE A 119 -13.41 28.25 -3.43
C ILE A 119 -12.02 27.73 -3.78
N TYR A 120 -11.90 26.42 -4.00
CA TYR A 120 -10.67 25.78 -4.43
C TYR A 120 -10.75 25.53 -5.94
N MET A 121 -9.83 26.11 -6.69
CA MET A 121 -9.73 25.92 -8.13
C MET A 121 -8.38 25.31 -8.46
N SER A 122 -8.37 24.25 -9.25
CA SER A 122 -7.14 23.68 -9.79
C SER A 122 -7.39 23.22 -11.22
N ALA A 123 -6.40 23.42 -12.07
CA ALA A 123 -6.41 22.89 -13.43
C ALA A 123 -6.23 21.35 -13.44
N THR A 124 -5.62 20.80 -12.39
CA THR A 124 -5.35 19.36 -12.25
C THR A 124 -5.52 18.95 -10.78
N ILE A 125 -6.57 18.17 -10.48
CA ILE A 125 -6.69 17.51 -9.19
C ILE A 125 -6.61 16.00 -9.45
N ALA A 126 -5.42 15.45 -9.23
CA ALA A 126 -5.16 14.01 -9.35
C ALA A 126 -5.70 13.22 -8.15
N ASP A 127 -5.76 13.87 -6.97
CA ASP A 127 -6.35 13.31 -5.75
C ASP A 127 -7.01 14.42 -4.92
N ASP A 128 -8.35 14.42 -4.96
CA ASP A 128 -9.19 15.38 -4.23
C ASP A 128 -8.98 15.30 -2.71
N SER A 129 -8.51 14.16 -2.18
CA SER A 129 -8.31 13.95 -0.75
C SER A 129 -7.18 14.79 -0.15
N GLU A 130 -6.22 15.25 -0.95
CA GLU A 130 -5.19 16.19 -0.49
C GLU A 130 -5.76 17.58 -0.21
N ILE A 131 -6.87 18.00 -0.84
CA ILE A 131 -7.56 19.26 -0.49
C ILE A 131 -8.10 19.19 0.94
N VAL A 132 -8.68 18.04 1.31
CA VAL A 132 -9.14 17.79 2.68
C VAL A 132 -7.95 17.83 3.65
N ARG A 133 -6.85 17.11 3.37
CA ARG A 133 -5.65 17.07 4.23
C ARG A 133 -4.95 18.42 4.35
N ALA A 134 -4.77 19.16 3.28
CA ALA A 134 -4.05 20.43 3.30
C ALA A 134 -4.89 21.55 3.92
N PHE A 135 -6.16 21.68 3.51
CA PHE A 135 -6.96 22.86 3.79
C PHE A 135 -8.10 22.65 4.80
N GLY A 136 -8.28 21.42 5.30
CA GLY A 136 -9.39 21.13 6.21
C GLY A 136 -10.76 21.35 5.56
N ALA A 137 -10.85 21.17 4.24
CA ALA A 137 -12.11 21.18 3.52
C ALA A 137 -12.95 19.94 3.92
N THR A 138 -14.28 20.04 3.84
CA THR A 138 -15.16 18.90 4.13
C THR A 138 -15.09 17.89 2.99
N ALA A 139 -15.01 16.60 3.31
CA ALA A 139 -14.94 15.52 2.33
C ALA A 139 -16.17 15.51 1.42
N GLU A 140 -17.34 15.90 1.96
CA GLU A 140 -18.60 15.97 1.23
C GLU A 140 -18.61 17.06 0.16
N ALA A 141 -18.01 18.23 0.44
CA ALA A 141 -17.93 19.32 -0.53
C ALA A 141 -16.91 19.00 -1.62
N VAL A 142 -15.76 18.45 -1.23
CA VAL A 142 -14.70 18.05 -2.15
C VAL A 142 -15.16 16.90 -3.05
N GLY A 143 -15.97 15.97 -2.53
CA GLY A 143 -16.50 14.85 -3.30
C GLY A 143 -17.60 15.21 -4.32
N LYS A 144 -17.97 16.49 -4.41
CA LYS A 144 -18.92 17.02 -5.40
C LYS A 144 -18.30 18.20 -6.16
N PRO A 145 -17.18 17.99 -6.88
CA PRO A 145 -16.51 19.06 -7.58
C PRO A 145 -17.40 19.61 -8.70
N ILE A 146 -17.32 20.92 -8.95
CA ILE A 146 -17.90 21.52 -10.15
C ILE A 146 -16.90 21.27 -11.28
N THR A 147 -17.23 20.32 -12.16
CA THR A 147 -16.39 19.95 -13.30
C THR A 147 -17.03 20.44 -14.60
N SER A 148 -16.19 20.89 -15.55
CA SER A 148 -16.65 21.09 -16.92
C SER A 148 -17.05 19.76 -17.54
N THR A 149 -18.19 19.71 -18.23
CA THR A 149 -18.60 18.57 -19.06
C THR A 149 -17.91 18.54 -20.42
N SER A 150 -17.04 19.52 -20.69
CA SER A 150 -16.31 19.67 -21.94
C SER A 150 -14.82 19.86 -21.69
N LEU A 151 -14.00 19.18 -22.48
CA LEU A 151 -12.56 19.42 -22.58
C LEU A 151 -12.24 20.61 -23.52
N ALA A 152 -13.25 21.36 -23.98
CA ALA A 152 -13.09 22.61 -24.72
C ALA A 152 -12.30 23.63 -23.87
N GLY A 153 -11.00 23.73 -24.13
CA GLY A 153 -10.08 24.53 -23.32
C GLY A 153 -8.76 23.84 -22.98
N VAL A 154 -8.65 22.52 -23.20
CA VAL A 154 -7.36 21.80 -23.10
C VAL A 154 -6.54 22.08 -24.36
N GLY A 155 -5.34 22.63 -24.17
CA GLY A 155 -4.39 22.85 -25.26
C GLY A 155 -3.81 21.54 -25.81
N GLU A 156 -3.41 21.57 -27.07
CA GLU A 156 -2.88 20.42 -27.81
C GLU A 156 -1.45 20.11 -27.38
N ARG A 157 -1.18 18.90 -26.88
CA ARG A 157 0.18 18.48 -26.51
C ARG A 157 0.53 17.18 -27.21
N MET A 158 1.51 17.25 -28.09
CA MET A 158 2.12 16.05 -28.66
C MET A 158 3.17 15.52 -27.67
N ILE A 159 2.82 14.51 -26.87
CA ILE A 159 3.71 13.98 -25.83
C ILE A 159 4.48 12.77 -26.37
N LEU A 160 5.78 12.92 -26.62
CA LEU A 160 6.65 11.88 -27.15
C LEU A 160 7.56 11.31 -26.06
N VAL A 161 7.79 10.00 -26.10
CA VAL A 161 8.68 9.28 -25.17
C VAL A 161 9.75 8.53 -25.98
N PRO A 162 10.87 9.18 -26.34
CA PRO A 162 11.87 8.59 -27.23
C PRO A 162 12.49 7.28 -26.74
N GLU A 163 12.61 7.11 -25.42
CA GLU A 163 13.14 5.86 -24.83
C GLU A 163 12.23 4.64 -25.06
N LEU A 164 10.96 4.85 -25.44
CA LEU A 164 10.02 3.78 -25.80
C LEU A 164 9.93 3.55 -27.32
N MET A 165 10.61 4.36 -28.14
CA MET A 165 10.63 4.24 -29.60
C MET A 165 11.69 3.22 -30.06
N LYS A 166 11.48 2.62 -31.24
CA LYS A 166 12.40 1.64 -31.84
C LYS A 166 13.58 2.32 -32.57
N LEU A 167 14.33 3.20 -31.88
CA LEU A 167 15.38 4.04 -32.45
C LEU A 167 16.76 3.34 -32.59
N GLY A 168 16.84 2.02 -32.46
CA GLY A 168 18.07 1.26 -32.72
C GLY A 168 19.28 1.64 -31.85
N GLY A 169 19.06 2.12 -30.62
CA GLY A 169 20.14 2.54 -29.71
C GLY A 169 20.67 3.95 -29.96
N ALA A 170 19.98 4.78 -30.74
CA ALA A 170 20.34 6.18 -30.93
C ALA A 170 20.46 6.92 -29.58
N PRO A 171 21.47 7.80 -29.42
CA PRO A 171 21.67 8.54 -28.18
C PRO A 171 20.57 9.60 -28.02
N ILE A 172 19.62 9.33 -27.11
CA ILE A 172 18.41 10.14 -26.93
C ILE A 172 18.74 11.58 -26.52
N THR A 173 19.57 11.79 -25.50
CA THR A 173 19.88 13.15 -25.00
C THR A 173 20.51 14.06 -26.07
N PRO A 174 21.57 13.65 -26.81
CA PRO A 174 22.08 14.43 -27.93
C PRO A 174 21.05 14.76 -29.00
N MET A 175 20.15 13.82 -29.32
CA MET A 175 19.05 14.07 -30.26
C MET A 175 18.11 15.17 -29.72
N VAL A 176 17.68 15.07 -28.47
CA VAL A 176 16.79 16.06 -27.84
C VAL A 176 17.44 17.44 -27.82
N LYS A 177 18.73 17.52 -27.46
CA LYS A 177 19.50 18.77 -27.48
C LYS A 177 19.48 19.42 -28.86
N LYS A 178 19.74 18.63 -29.92
CA LYS A 178 19.70 19.12 -31.29
C LYS A 178 18.32 19.67 -31.68
N ILE A 179 17.23 18.97 -31.33
CA ILE A 179 15.87 19.43 -31.62
C ILE A 179 15.58 20.75 -30.88
N ALA A 180 15.92 20.84 -29.59
CA ALA A 180 15.72 22.04 -28.79
C ALA A 180 16.43 23.26 -29.39
N THR A 181 17.72 23.12 -29.73
CA THR A 181 18.52 24.19 -30.34
C THR A 181 17.94 24.63 -31.68
N THR A 182 17.64 23.69 -32.59
CA THR A 182 17.08 24.02 -33.91
C THR A 182 15.72 24.72 -33.84
N LEU A 183 14.88 24.36 -32.85
CA LEU A 183 13.59 25.02 -32.67
C LEU A 183 13.74 26.44 -32.11
N ALA A 184 14.61 26.62 -31.13
CA ALA A 184 14.89 27.94 -30.55
C ALA A 184 15.47 28.91 -31.59
N GLU A 185 16.42 28.45 -32.42
CA GLU A 185 16.96 29.21 -33.57
C GLU A 185 15.88 29.59 -34.60
N GLY A 186 14.80 28.80 -34.69
CA GLY A 186 13.65 29.05 -35.56
C GLY A 186 12.53 29.85 -34.89
N GLU A 187 12.82 30.63 -33.85
CA GLU A 187 11.88 31.47 -33.09
C GLU A 187 10.72 30.68 -32.46
N ARG A 188 10.99 29.42 -32.09
CA ARG A 188 10.05 28.55 -31.38
C ARG A 188 10.65 28.21 -30.01
N GLY A 189 10.11 28.82 -28.96
CA GLY A 189 10.64 28.71 -27.60
C GLY A 189 10.87 27.26 -27.16
N ALA A 190 12.05 26.99 -26.61
CA ALA A 190 12.43 25.69 -26.08
C ALA A 190 12.77 25.76 -24.58
N ALA A 191 12.08 24.97 -23.76
CA ALA A 191 12.28 24.91 -22.32
C ALA A 191 12.56 23.49 -21.83
N ILE A 192 13.46 23.35 -20.85
CA ILE A 192 13.80 22.08 -20.22
C ILE A 192 13.49 22.15 -18.73
N LEU A 193 12.71 21.20 -18.22
CA LEU A 193 12.43 21.04 -16.79
C LEU A 193 13.28 19.91 -16.22
N ALA A 194 14.23 20.27 -15.36
CA ALA A 194 15.14 19.32 -14.71
C ALA A 194 14.83 19.19 -13.20
N PRO A 195 15.07 18.02 -12.57
CA PRO A 195 14.64 17.74 -11.20
C PRO A 195 15.48 18.42 -10.13
N SER A 196 16.66 18.91 -10.49
CA SER A 196 17.59 19.54 -9.55
C SER A 196 18.58 20.44 -10.28
N GLY A 197 19.30 21.30 -9.55
CA GLY A 197 20.38 22.12 -10.11
C GLY A 197 21.46 21.27 -10.78
N ALA A 198 21.92 20.20 -10.12
CA ALA A 198 22.91 19.28 -10.68
C ALA A 198 22.42 18.54 -11.95
N ALA A 199 21.11 18.36 -12.12
CA ALA A 199 20.54 17.85 -13.37
C ALA A 199 20.47 18.95 -14.44
N ALA A 200 20.08 20.18 -14.06
CA ALA A 200 20.05 21.33 -14.95
C ALA A 200 21.43 21.67 -15.53
N GLU A 201 22.49 21.57 -14.73
CA GLU A 201 23.88 21.77 -15.17
C GLU A 201 24.30 20.88 -16.35
N LYS A 202 23.63 19.74 -16.57
CA LYS A 202 23.93 18.86 -17.73
C LYS A 202 23.43 19.41 -19.07
N TRP A 203 22.63 20.48 -19.04
CA TRP A 203 22.05 21.14 -20.21
C TRP A 203 22.72 22.46 -20.55
N THR A 204 23.67 22.94 -19.73
CA THR A 204 24.31 24.26 -19.92
C THR A 204 25.22 24.33 -21.14
N ASP A 205 25.47 23.21 -21.81
CA ASP A 205 26.14 23.16 -23.11
C ASP A 205 25.27 23.69 -24.25
N ILE A 206 23.94 23.70 -24.09
CA ILE A 206 23.00 24.22 -25.10
C ILE A 206 21.96 25.20 -24.56
N ALA A 207 21.81 25.33 -23.23
CA ALA A 207 20.72 26.07 -22.60
C ALA A 207 21.22 27.07 -21.55
N SER A 208 20.54 28.21 -21.41
CA SER A 208 20.77 29.12 -20.30
C SER A 208 20.18 28.55 -19.00
N TYR A 209 20.88 28.72 -17.87
CA TYR A 209 20.43 28.27 -16.54
C TYR A 209 20.27 29.45 -15.57
N PRO A 210 19.08 30.05 -15.46
CA PRO A 210 18.80 31.06 -14.45
C PRO A 210 18.75 30.40 -13.05
N SER A 211 19.71 30.71 -12.19
CA SER A 211 19.88 30.05 -10.89
C SER A 211 19.16 30.75 -9.74
N THR A 212 18.77 32.02 -9.89
CA THR A 212 18.03 32.79 -8.87
C THR A 212 16.58 33.07 -9.28
N ALA A 213 15.70 33.32 -8.31
CA ALA A 213 14.30 33.65 -8.59
C ALA A 213 14.15 34.92 -9.45
N LYS A 214 15.05 35.89 -9.28
CA LYS A 214 15.08 37.12 -10.07
C LYS A 214 15.46 36.83 -11.53
N ASP A 215 16.48 36.02 -11.74
CA ASP A 215 16.94 35.66 -13.09
C ASP A 215 15.90 34.81 -13.82
N VAL A 216 15.24 33.89 -13.10
CA VAL A 216 14.12 33.10 -13.66
C VAL A 216 13.00 34.03 -14.12
N ALA A 217 12.58 35.00 -13.30
CA ALA A 217 11.52 35.93 -13.67
C ALA A 217 11.90 36.79 -14.90
N ALA A 218 13.15 37.26 -14.96
CA ALA A 218 13.65 38.02 -16.11
C ALA A 218 13.68 37.16 -17.39
N GLN A 219 14.16 35.93 -17.29
CA GLN A 219 14.24 34.99 -18.41
C GLN A 219 12.86 34.62 -18.94
N VAL A 220 11.91 34.29 -18.05
CA VAL A 220 10.52 33.97 -18.44
C VAL A 220 9.88 35.17 -19.13
N LYS A 221 10.08 36.39 -18.62
CA LYS A 221 9.57 37.61 -19.24
C LYS A 221 10.13 37.81 -20.65
N ALA A 222 11.44 37.64 -20.84
CA ALA A 222 12.07 37.74 -22.16
C ALA A 222 11.48 36.74 -23.18
N MET A 223 11.20 35.51 -22.73
CA MET A 223 10.54 34.50 -23.57
C MET A 223 9.10 34.85 -23.93
N GLN A 224 8.34 35.40 -22.98
CA GLN A 224 6.97 35.85 -23.19
C GLN A 224 6.89 37.04 -24.15
N GLU A 225 7.86 37.95 -24.09
CA GLU A 225 7.96 39.12 -24.97
C GLU A 225 8.52 38.78 -26.36
N GLY A 226 8.99 37.54 -26.57
CA GLY A 226 9.60 37.10 -27.82
C GLY A 226 11.01 37.67 -28.06
N ALA A 227 11.66 38.16 -27.01
CA ALA A 227 13.04 38.65 -27.06
C ALA A 227 14.08 37.52 -26.97
N ASP A 228 13.68 36.35 -26.47
CA ASP A 228 14.50 35.15 -26.35
C ASP A 228 13.63 33.90 -26.57
N PHE A 229 14.17 32.88 -27.24
CA PHE A 229 13.49 31.60 -27.47
C PHE A 229 14.24 30.40 -26.83
N GLY A 230 15.29 30.68 -26.05
CA GLY A 230 16.08 29.66 -25.38
C GLY A 230 17.10 28.96 -26.30
N PRO A 231 17.46 27.69 -26.04
CA PRO A 231 16.92 26.82 -25.00
C PRO A 231 17.18 27.32 -23.57
N VAL A 232 16.23 27.13 -22.65
CA VAL A 232 16.38 27.49 -21.23
C VAL A 232 16.13 26.26 -20.36
N VAL A 233 16.98 26.02 -19.36
CA VAL A 233 16.79 24.94 -18.38
C VAL A 233 16.39 25.49 -17.01
N PHE A 234 15.30 24.94 -16.45
CA PHE A 234 14.79 25.32 -15.13
C PHE A 234 14.92 24.15 -14.15
N ALA A 235 15.63 24.38 -13.04
CA ALA A 235 15.79 23.40 -11.96
C ALA A 235 14.60 23.43 -10.99
N ASN A 236 13.90 22.30 -10.86
CA ASN A 236 12.80 22.10 -9.92
C ASN A 236 11.69 23.17 -10.01
N ARG A 237 11.38 23.61 -11.24
CA ARG A 237 10.31 24.57 -11.54
C ARG A 237 9.24 23.92 -12.40
N TYR A 238 8.59 22.92 -11.81
CA TYR A 238 7.39 22.31 -12.38
C TYR A 238 6.13 23.18 -12.15
N ASP A 239 6.24 24.17 -11.26
CA ASP A 239 5.22 25.17 -10.95
C ASP A 239 5.75 26.61 -10.89
N GLY A 240 4.84 27.57 -11.04
CA GLY A 240 5.10 29.00 -10.87
C GLY A 240 5.73 29.74 -12.07
N ILE A 241 5.86 29.09 -13.23
CA ILE A 241 6.32 29.73 -14.49
C ILE A 241 5.27 29.61 -15.58
N ASP A 242 5.25 30.58 -16.46
CA ASP A 242 4.24 30.72 -17.51
C ASP A 242 4.91 30.86 -18.88
N LEU A 243 4.79 29.83 -19.72
CA LEU A 243 5.48 29.75 -21.00
C LEU A 243 4.49 29.50 -22.15
N ALA A 244 3.46 30.36 -22.26
CA ALA A 244 2.42 30.22 -23.27
C ALA A 244 2.86 30.60 -24.70
N GLY A 245 2.22 30.00 -25.70
CA GLY A 245 2.42 30.37 -27.09
C GLY A 245 3.85 30.14 -27.58
N ASN A 246 4.43 31.14 -28.25
CA ASN A 246 5.79 31.01 -28.80
C ASN A 246 6.89 31.03 -27.73
N ALA A 247 6.55 31.38 -26.48
CA ALA A 247 7.49 31.29 -25.35
C ALA A 247 7.90 29.84 -25.05
N CYS A 248 7.04 28.85 -25.34
CA CYS A 248 7.42 27.44 -25.31
C CYS A 248 6.58 26.60 -26.27
N ARG A 249 7.14 26.34 -27.46
CA ARG A 249 6.61 25.36 -28.42
C ARG A 249 7.20 23.97 -28.21
N PHE A 250 8.35 23.88 -27.57
CA PHE A 250 9.02 22.62 -27.29
C PHE A 250 9.43 22.52 -25.82
N LEU A 251 8.84 21.55 -25.13
CA LEU A 251 9.08 21.32 -23.71
C LEU A 251 9.77 19.97 -23.51
N VAL A 252 10.87 19.95 -22.78
CA VAL A 252 11.55 18.72 -22.38
C VAL A 252 11.35 18.51 -20.88
N MET A 253 10.76 17.39 -20.50
CA MET A 253 10.82 16.91 -19.11
C MET A 253 11.97 15.92 -18.97
N ASP A 254 13.04 16.37 -18.31
CA ASP A 254 14.20 15.55 -18.01
C ASP A 254 14.02 14.82 -16.69
N ASN A 255 13.73 13.52 -16.74
CA ASN A 255 13.63 12.62 -15.59
C ASN A 255 12.46 12.94 -14.63
N LEU A 256 12.26 12.09 -13.63
CA LEU A 256 11.14 12.21 -12.70
C LEU A 256 11.35 13.43 -11.79
N PRO A 257 10.34 14.30 -11.55
CA PRO A 257 10.45 15.40 -10.59
C PRO A 257 10.91 14.92 -9.21
N GLN A 258 12.14 15.26 -8.81
CA GLN A 258 12.73 14.90 -7.50
C GLN A 258 12.98 16.17 -6.67
N GLY A 259 11.90 16.84 -6.28
CA GLY A 259 11.94 18.06 -5.47
C GLY A 259 10.92 18.00 -4.35
N THR A 260 10.97 16.96 -3.54
CA THR A 260 10.05 16.71 -2.43
C THR A 260 10.57 17.34 -1.14
N SER A 261 9.65 17.82 -0.30
CA SER A 261 9.99 18.16 1.08
C SER A 261 10.47 16.90 1.82
N ASP A 262 11.22 17.05 2.92
CA ASP A 262 11.62 15.88 3.73
C ASP A 262 10.38 15.07 4.18
N TYR A 263 9.25 15.75 4.40
CA TYR A 263 7.97 15.12 4.71
C TYR A 263 7.40 14.29 3.58
N ASP A 264 7.46 14.79 2.35
CA ASP A 264 7.00 14.02 1.19
C ASP A 264 7.90 12.80 0.99
N VAL A 265 9.24 12.93 1.12
CA VAL A 265 10.16 11.78 1.05
C VAL A 265 9.84 10.76 2.14
N TYR A 266 9.56 11.22 3.36
CA TYR A 266 9.14 10.36 4.46
C TYR A 266 7.82 9.63 4.14
N ARG A 267 6.77 10.35 3.69
CA ARG A 267 5.49 9.75 3.26
C ARG A 267 5.71 8.74 2.14
N MET A 268 6.60 9.04 1.19
CA MET A 268 6.96 8.16 0.08
C MET A 268 7.54 6.83 0.56
N ASN A 269 8.45 6.89 1.53
CA ASN A 269 9.09 5.70 2.07
C ASN A 269 8.13 4.87 2.93
N VAL A 270 7.35 5.52 3.79
CA VAL A 270 6.51 4.83 4.78
C VAL A 270 5.28 4.20 4.16
N VAL A 271 4.57 4.96 3.34
CA VAL A 271 3.20 4.61 2.92
C VAL A 271 3.19 3.90 1.57
N ALA A 272 4.20 4.14 0.72
CA ALA A 272 4.35 3.52 -0.61
C ALA A 272 3.02 3.38 -1.38
N ASP A 273 2.17 4.41 -1.29
CA ASP A 273 0.76 4.40 -1.70
C ASP A 273 0.48 5.38 -2.85
N SER A 274 -0.71 5.26 -3.40
CA SER A 274 -1.44 6.19 -4.26
C SER A 274 -1.18 7.68 -4.02
N ALA A 275 -1.05 8.16 -2.77
CA ALA A 275 -0.80 9.58 -2.49
C ALA A 275 0.52 10.10 -3.09
N VAL A 276 1.55 9.26 -3.10
CA VAL A 276 2.88 9.56 -3.67
C VAL A 276 2.78 9.64 -5.18
N SER A 277 2.16 8.62 -5.77
CA SER A 277 1.94 8.57 -7.21
C SER A 277 1.04 9.71 -7.65
N SER A 278 0.04 10.10 -6.86
CA SER A 278 -0.82 11.26 -7.14
C SER A 278 -0.05 12.58 -7.10
N MET A 279 0.80 12.81 -6.09
CA MET A 279 1.65 14.00 -6.04
C MET A 279 2.60 14.08 -7.25
N LEU A 280 3.22 12.95 -7.60
CA LEU A 280 4.10 12.87 -8.77
C LEU A 280 3.32 13.08 -10.07
N ALA A 281 2.13 12.49 -10.19
CA ALA A 281 1.22 12.68 -11.31
C ALA A 281 0.89 14.17 -11.49
N GLN A 282 0.44 14.84 -10.43
CA GLN A 282 0.12 16.27 -10.46
C GLN A 282 1.31 17.11 -10.93
N ARG A 283 2.53 16.83 -10.46
CA ARG A 283 3.74 17.56 -10.90
C ARG A 283 4.11 17.28 -12.35
N ILE A 284 3.96 16.03 -12.80
CA ILE A 284 4.16 15.67 -14.22
C ILE A 284 3.16 16.45 -15.07
N GLU A 285 1.88 16.46 -14.70
CA GLU A 285 0.86 17.20 -15.44
C GLU A 285 1.08 18.71 -15.45
N GLN A 286 1.45 19.27 -14.30
CA GLN A 286 1.81 20.67 -14.18
C GLN A 286 3.01 21.01 -15.05
N GLY A 287 4.04 20.15 -15.07
CA GLY A 287 5.21 20.28 -15.91
C GLY A 287 4.84 20.28 -17.39
N ILE A 288 4.19 19.22 -17.87
CA ILE A 288 3.72 19.07 -19.26
C ILE A 288 2.77 20.20 -19.66
N GLY A 289 1.96 20.70 -18.72
CA GLY A 289 1.01 21.78 -18.93
C GLY A 289 1.61 23.16 -19.13
N ARG A 290 2.92 23.38 -18.86
CA ARG A 290 3.56 24.70 -19.00
C ARG A 290 3.65 25.20 -20.44
N GLY A 291 3.68 24.30 -21.41
CA GLY A 291 3.80 24.66 -22.83
C GLY A 291 2.49 25.05 -23.51
N THR A 292 1.33 24.96 -22.84
CA THR A 292 0.04 25.27 -23.47
C THR A 292 -0.88 26.06 -22.56
N ARG A 293 -1.54 27.09 -23.10
CA ARG A 293 -2.66 27.78 -22.45
C ARG A 293 -3.95 27.77 -23.29
N GLY A 294 -4.99 27.13 -22.76
CA GLY A 294 -6.30 27.13 -23.39
C GLY A 294 -6.36 26.24 -24.65
N GLY A 295 -7.56 26.09 -25.22
CA GLY A 295 -7.81 25.13 -26.31
C GLY A 295 -7.24 25.52 -27.68
N GLY A 296 -6.73 26.74 -27.84
CA GLY A 296 -6.13 27.21 -29.09
C GLY A 296 -4.62 27.03 -29.17
N ASP A 297 -3.96 26.72 -28.06
CA ASP A 297 -2.51 26.65 -27.94
C ASP A 297 -1.98 25.23 -28.12
N TYR A 298 -0.73 25.10 -28.54
CA TYR A 298 -0.13 23.81 -28.90
C TYR A 298 1.37 23.73 -28.56
N CYS A 299 1.82 22.55 -28.14
CA CYS A 299 3.20 22.30 -27.74
C CYS A 299 3.61 20.85 -28.02
N ALA A 300 4.85 20.66 -28.48
CA ALA A 300 5.48 19.34 -28.49
C ALA A 300 6.23 19.12 -27.18
N VAL A 301 5.94 18.02 -26.49
CA VAL A 301 6.53 17.67 -25.20
C VAL A 301 7.34 16.39 -25.34
N MET A 302 8.59 16.37 -24.87
CA MET A 302 9.43 15.17 -24.82
C MET A 302 9.69 14.76 -23.38
N LEU A 303 9.34 13.52 -23.04
CA LEU A 303 9.63 12.89 -21.76
C LEU A 303 10.86 11.99 -21.91
N ILE A 304 11.92 12.27 -21.15
CA ILE A 304 13.17 11.51 -21.18
C ILE A 304 13.63 11.15 -19.77
N GLY A 305 14.52 10.17 -19.65
CA GLY A 305 15.09 9.74 -18.38
C GLY A 305 14.36 8.55 -17.77
N SER A 306 15.14 7.53 -17.45
CA SER A 306 14.65 6.20 -17.03
C SER A 306 13.67 6.19 -15.85
N LYS A 307 13.77 7.10 -14.88
CA LYS A 307 12.81 7.12 -13.75
C LYS A 307 11.45 7.66 -14.18
N LEU A 308 11.41 8.68 -15.05
CA LEU A 308 10.15 9.22 -15.57
C LEU A 308 9.48 8.19 -16.47
N VAL A 309 10.24 7.61 -17.40
CA VAL A 309 9.77 6.56 -18.32
C VAL A 309 9.28 5.33 -17.57
N GLY A 310 10.04 4.86 -16.57
CA GLY A 310 9.62 3.76 -15.71
C GLY A 310 8.40 4.08 -14.84
N TRP A 311 8.15 5.35 -14.52
CA TRP A 311 6.96 5.78 -13.76
C TRP A 311 5.72 5.81 -14.66
N ILE A 312 5.79 6.46 -15.83
CA ILE A 312 4.66 6.56 -16.77
C ILE A 312 4.32 5.21 -17.43
N GLY A 313 5.28 4.27 -17.54
CA GLY A 313 5.02 2.95 -18.10
C GLY A 313 4.17 2.03 -17.19
N ARG A 314 3.95 2.39 -15.93
CA ARG A 314 3.17 1.56 -14.98
C ARG A 314 1.68 1.91 -15.06
N LYS A 315 0.84 0.93 -15.38
CA LYS A 315 -0.63 1.10 -15.42
C LYS A 315 -1.21 1.69 -14.14
N SER A 316 -0.71 1.26 -12.98
CA SER A 316 -1.15 1.79 -11.67
C SER A 316 -0.82 3.28 -11.48
N ASN A 317 0.26 3.77 -12.10
CA ASN A 317 0.66 5.18 -12.02
C ASN A 317 -0.12 6.05 -13.00
N LEU A 318 -0.36 5.55 -14.21
CA LEU A 318 -1.17 6.25 -15.22
C LEU A 318 -2.57 6.56 -14.71
N ALA A 319 -3.14 5.71 -13.86
CA ALA A 319 -4.46 5.91 -13.24
C ALA A 319 -4.55 7.21 -12.42
N PHE A 320 -3.42 7.79 -11.96
CA PHE A 320 -3.39 9.07 -11.24
C PHE A 320 -3.34 10.30 -12.14
N LEU A 321 -3.01 10.16 -13.42
CA LEU A 321 -3.05 11.27 -14.38
C LEU A 321 -4.51 11.53 -14.78
N THR A 322 -4.86 12.77 -15.09
CA THR A 322 -6.13 13.19 -15.68
C THR A 322 -6.41 12.48 -16.99
N ALA A 323 -7.69 12.36 -17.34
CA ALA A 323 -8.13 11.77 -18.61
C ALA A 323 -7.44 12.43 -19.82
N SER A 324 -7.36 13.76 -19.85
CA SER A 324 -6.70 14.50 -20.94
C SER A 324 -5.23 14.14 -21.11
N THR A 325 -4.48 14.00 -20.01
CA THR A 325 -3.05 13.66 -20.10
C THR A 325 -2.85 12.19 -20.47
N ARG A 326 -3.69 11.27 -19.96
CA ARG A 326 -3.64 9.85 -20.34
C ARG A 326 -3.87 9.66 -21.84
N VAL A 327 -4.83 10.36 -22.41
CA VAL A 327 -5.17 10.26 -23.85
C VAL A 327 -4.05 10.85 -24.70
N GLN A 328 -3.53 12.01 -24.35
CA GLN A 328 -2.39 12.60 -25.07
C GLN A 328 -1.10 11.76 -24.98
N LEU A 329 -0.87 11.08 -23.86
CA LEU A 329 0.19 10.08 -23.73
C LEU A 329 -0.06 8.84 -24.60
N ALA A 330 -1.30 8.35 -24.67
CA ALA A 330 -1.68 7.21 -25.49
C ALA A 330 -1.51 7.52 -26.99
N MET A 331 -2.02 8.66 -27.46
CA MET A 331 -1.80 9.16 -28.83
C MET A 331 -0.31 9.27 -29.16
N GLY A 332 0.46 9.87 -28.24
CA GLY A 332 1.91 9.99 -28.39
C GLY A 332 2.62 8.64 -28.48
N HIS A 333 2.15 7.63 -27.74
CA HIS A 333 2.66 6.27 -27.81
C HIS A 333 2.35 5.61 -29.16
N GLU A 334 1.11 5.70 -29.64
CA GLU A 334 0.67 5.18 -30.94
C GLU A 334 1.51 5.79 -32.09
N MET A 335 1.67 7.11 -32.09
CA MET A 335 2.53 7.79 -33.06
C MET A 335 3.98 7.31 -32.99
N SER A 336 4.48 7.07 -31.77
CA SER A 336 5.85 6.60 -31.52
C SER A 336 6.11 5.19 -32.06
N GLU A 337 5.09 4.33 -32.22
CA GLU A 337 5.27 2.97 -32.76
C GLU A 337 5.74 2.96 -34.22
N THR A 338 5.35 3.98 -34.98
CA THR A 338 5.71 4.15 -36.39
C THR A 338 7.03 4.89 -36.61
N VAL A 339 7.60 5.48 -35.55
CA VAL A 339 8.84 6.26 -35.59
C VAL A 339 10.03 5.36 -35.29
N THR A 340 10.88 5.15 -36.29
CA THR A 340 12.04 4.25 -36.25
C THR A 340 13.38 4.97 -36.38
N THR A 341 13.38 6.23 -36.85
CA THR A 341 14.61 7.00 -37.03
C THR A 341 14.61 8.35 -36.30
N VAL A 342 15.80 8.85 -35.95
CA VAL A 342 15.99 10.18 -35.34
C VAL A 342 15.39 11.30 -36.20
N LYS A 343 15.47 11.16 -37.53
CA LYS A 343 14.91 12.14 -38.47
C LYS A 343 13.38 12.18 -38.39
N GLU A 344 12.74 11.01 -38.27
CA GLU A 344 11.28 10.90 -38.10
C GLU A 344 10.81 11.53 -36.79
N VAL A 345 11.59 11.42 -35.69
CA VAL A 345 11.25 12.11 -34.43
C VAL A 345 11.10 13.62 -34.65
N GLY A 346 12.08 14.25 -35.32
CA GLY A 346 12.01 15.68 -35.65
C GLY A 346 10.85 16.03 -36.59
N GLN A 347 10.54 15.15 -37.56
CA GLN A 347 9.39 15.34 -38.45
C GLN A 347 8.06 15.27 -37.69
N THR A 348 7.93 14.33 -36.75
CA THR A 348 6.74 14.19 -35.89
C THR A 348 6.55 15.42 -35.02
N VAL A 349 7.60 15.92 -34.37
CA VAL A 349 7.56 17.20 -33.63
C VAL A 349 7.06 18.32 -34.55
N MET A 350 7.57 18.40 -35.78
CA MET A 350 7.16 19.42 -36.74
C MET A 350 5.71 19.27 -37.23
N LYS A 351 5.09 18.07 -37.19
CA LYS A 351 3.65 17.90 -37.50
C LYS A 351 2.78 18.65 -36.49
N CYS A 352 3.07 18.53 -35.20
CA CYS A 352 2.40 19.33 -34.16
C CYS A 352 2.64 20.83 -34.39
N LEU A 353 3.92 21.23 -34.54
CA LEU A 353 4.27 22.65 -34.61
C LEU A 353 3.80 23.36 -35.89
N LYS A 354 3.57 22.62 -36.98
CA LYS A 354 2.98 23.13 -38.22
C LYS A 354 1.46 23.00 -38.25
N ARG A 355 0.84 22.44 -37.20
CA ARG A 355 -0.59 22.17 -37.13
C ARG A 355 -1.09 21.36 -38.32
N ASP A 356 -0.42 20.23 -38.57
CA ASP A 356 -0.82 19.29 -39.61
C ASP A 356 -2.32 18.94 -39.47
N PRO A 357 -3.15 19.08 -40.52
CA PRO A 357 -4.60 18.92 -40.43
C PRO A 357 -5.04 17.55 -39.91
N ASP A 358 -4.34 16.48 -40.31
CA ASP A 358 -4.66 15.11 -39.90
C ASP A 358 -4.37 14.93 -38.41
N TRP A 359 -3.25 15.48 -37.93
CA TRP A 359 -2.91 15.49 -36.50
C TRP A 359 -3.94 16.27 -35.67
N VAL A 360 -4.30 17.48 -36.10
CA VAL A 360 -5.28 18.32 -35.37
C VAL A 360 -6.65 17.62 -35.30
N ALA A 361 -7.08 16.99 -36.39
CA ALA A 361 -8.33 16.24 -36.44
C ALA A 361 -8.31 14.99 -35.55
N TYR A 362 -7.25 14.19 -35.62
CA TYR A 362 -7.06 13.01 -34.78
C TYR A 362 -7.02 13.38 -33.29
N HIS A 363 -6.22 14.39 -32.91
CA HIS A 363 -6.15 14.87 -31.54
C HIS A 363 -7.52 15.34 -31.01
N ALA A 364 -8.28 16.09 -31.81
CA ALA A 364 -9.60 16.58 -31.41
C ALA A 364 -10.61 15.43 -31.20
N SER A 365 -10.56 14.40 -32.05
CA SER A 365 -11.44 13.23 -31.95
C SER A 365 -11.18 12.44 -30.67
N GLU A 366 -9.93 12.03 -30.44
CA GLU A 366 -9.53 11.24 -29.26
C GLU A 366 -9.84 11.97 -27.94
N LEU A 367 -9.59 13.28 -27.91
CA LEU A 367 -9.88 14.09 -26.73
C LEU A 367 -11.39 14.21 -26.47
N ALA A 368 -12.22 14.28 -27.53
CA ALA A 368 -13.68 14.35 -27.37
C ALA A 368 -14.26 13.06 -26.78
N GLU A 369 -13.76 11.89 -27.18
CA GLU A 369 -14.18 10.59 -26.62
C GLU A 369 -13.79 10.43 -25.14
N ALA A 370 -12.72 11.11 -24.72
CA ALA A 370 -12.20 11.04 -23.36
C ALA A 370 -12.86 11.99 -22.34
N ALA A 371 -13.88 12.77 -22.74
CA ALA A 371 -14.50 13.83 -21.93
C ALA A 371 -15.27 13.34 -20.68
N HIS A 372 -15.20 12.06 -20.34
CA HIS A 372 -15.78 11.52 -19.11
C HIS A 372 -14.88 11.80 -17.90
N ALA A 373 -15.43 12.50 -16.90
CA ALA A 373 -14.73 12.81 -15.65
C ALA A 373 -14.26 11.52 -14.95
N THR A 374 -13.06 11.55 -14.39
CA THR A 374 -12.58 10.44 -13.56
C THR A 374 -13.45 10.38 -12.29
N PRO A 375 -13.98 9.22 -11.91
CA PRO A 375 -14.82 9.12 -10.72
C PRO A 375 -14.02 9.51 -9.47
N VAL A 376 -14.65 10.30 -8.61
CA VAL A 376 -14.10 10.72 -7.33
C VAL A 376 -13.75 9.49 -6.47
N ASN A 377 -12.55 9.45 -5.91
CA ASN A 377 -12.15 8.37 -5.00
C ASN A 377 -12.78 8.57 -3.61
N VAL A 378 -14.01 8.06 -3.45
CA VAL A 378 -14.82 8.20 -2.23
C VAL A 378 -14.09 7.65 -1.00
N LEU A 379 -13.41 6.51 -1.13
CA LEU A 379 -12.66 5.89 -0.04
C LEU A 379 -11.49 6.78 0.41
N ALA A 380 -10.73 7.35 -0.53
CA ALA A 380 -9.65 8.28 -0.21
C ALA A 380 -10.17 9.54 0.52
N LEU A 381 -11.31 10.08 0.09
CA LEU A 381 -11.96 11.22 0.76
C LEU A 381 -12.44 10.89 2.17
N LYS A 382 -13.09 9.73 2.35
CA LYS A 382 -13.54 9.23 3.65
C LYS A 382 -12.37 9.11 4.63
N VAL A 383 -11.25 8.56 4.19
CA VAL A 383 -10.04 8.44 5.01
C VAL A 383 -9.45 9.81 5.33
N ALA A 384 -9.24 10.68 4.34
CA ALA A 384 -8.70 12.01 4.57
C ALA A 384 -9.56 12.86 5.52
N GLY A 385 -10.89 12.78 5.39
CA GLY A 385 -11.82 13.45 6.31
C GLY A 385 -11.70 12.90 7.73
N GLY A 386 -11.58 11.58 7.88
CA GLY A 386 -11.35 10.93 9.16
C GLY A 386 -10.00 11.29 9.80
N GLU A 387 -8.91 11.29 9.02
CA GLU A 387 -7.58 11.73 9.48
C GLU A 387 -7.60 13.17 9.98
N ARG A 388 -8.24 14.09 9.25
CA ARG A 388 -8.34 15.50 9.67
C ARG A 388 -9.22 15.69 10.89
N LYS A 389 -10.30 14.94 11.00
CA LYS A 389 -11.14 14.93 12.20
C LYS A 389 -10.34 14.46 13.43
N ALA A 390 -9.58 13.37 13.29
CA ALA A 390 -8.71 12.87 14.36
C ALA A 390 -7.64 13.90 14.74
N PHE A 391 -6.98 14.53 13.77
CA PHE A 391 -6.00 15.59 14.02
C PHE A 391 -6.58 16.80 14.76
N LYS A 392 -7.78 17.27 14.38
CA LYS A 392 -8.47 18.35 15.09
C LYS A 392 -8.77 17.96 16.54
N LEU A 393 -9.28 16.75 16.77
CA LEU A 393 -9.54 16.23 18.11
C LEU A 393 -8.26 16.09 18.95
N GLN A 394 -7.17 15.61 18.36
CA GLN A 394 -5.86 15.50 19.00
C GLN A 394 -5.36 16.87 19.47
N ARG A 395 -5.43 17.91 18.61
CA ARG A 395 -5.02 19.27 18.97
C ARG A 395 -5.89 19.90 20.06
N LEU A 396 -7.17 19.52 20.14
CA LEU A 396 -8.07 19.93 21.21
C LEU A 396 -7.90 19.12 22.51
N GLY A 397 -6.90 18.22 22.58
CA GLY A 397 -6.68 17.34 23.73
C GLY A 397 -7.72 16.22 23.89
N GLN A 398 -8.63 16.05 22.91
CA GLN A 398 -9.65 15.01 22.92
C GLN A 398 -9.11 13.69 22.36
N PHE A 399 -8.03 13.19 22.97
CA PHE A 399 -7.23 12.09 22.44
C PHE A 399 -8.03 10.79 22.25
N GLU A 400 -8.88 10.41 23.20
CA GLU A 400 -9.68 9.18 23.06
C GLU A 400 -10.68 9.26 21.91
N LYS A 401 -11.29 10.43 21.69
CA LYS A 401 -12.17 10.62 20.53
C LYS A 401 -11.38 10.58 19.22
N ALA A 402 -10.16 11.11 19.20
CA ALA A 402 -9.27 11.01 18.04
C ALA A 402 -8.92 9.53 17.75
N MET A 403 -8.58 8.77 18.79
CA MET A 403 -8.31 7.33 18.71
C MET A 403 -9.51 6.55 18.18
N GLN A 404 -10.71 6.80 18.69
CA GLN A 404 -11.94 6.15 18.21
C GLN A 404 -12.19 6.39 16.72
N VAL A 405 -11.90 7.59 16.21
CA VAL A 405 -12.00 7.88 14.78
C VAL A 405 -11.02 7.03 13.97
N LEU A 406 -9.76 6.92 14.41
CA LEU A 406 -8.75 6.11 13.73
C LEU A 406 -9.05 4.61 13.80
N GLU A 407 -9.49 4.11 14.95
CA GLU A 407 -9.86 2.70 15.15
C GLU A 407 -11.06 2.32 14.27
N LYS A 408 -12.06 3.20 14.17
CA LYS A 408 -13.19 3.01 13.26
C LYS A 408 -12.73 2.90 11.80
N LEU A 409 -11.82 3.76 11.34
CA LEU A 409 -11.26 3.67 9.99
C LEU A 409 -10.46 2.37 9.82
N MET A 410 -9.62 2.01 10.79
CA MET A 410 -8.83 0.78 10.72
C MET A 410 -9.68 -0.51 10.72
N GLY A 411 -10.90 -0.45 11.26
CA GLY A 411 -11.87 -1.55 11.26
C GLY A 411 -12.86 -1.53 10.09
N ASP A 412 -12.75 -0.57 9.17
CA ASP A 412 -13.66 -0.43 8.03
C ASP A 412 -13.44 -1.58 7.02
N GLU A 413 -14.52 -2.24 6.58
CA GLU A 413 -14.44 -3.35 5.63
C GLU A 413 -13.86 -2.91 4.27
N GLU A 414 -14.10 -1.67 3.85
CA GLU A 414 -13.50 -1.13 2.61
C GLU A 414 -11.98 -1.03 2.69
N LEU A 415 -11.41 -0.92 3.90
CA LEU A 415 -9.98 -0.83 4.14
C LEU A 415 -9.33 -2.17 4.49
N LYS A 416 -10.10 -3.25 4.61
CA LYS A 416 -9.62 -4.57 5.03
C LYS A 416 -8.43 -5.07 4.21
N HIS A 417 -8.45 -4.80 2.91
CA HIS A 417 -7.40 -5.21 1.97
C HIS A 417 -6.27 -4.17 1.80
N ASP A 418 -6.47 -2.93 2.26
CA ASP A 418 -5.46 -1.87 2.22
C ASP A 418 -4.60 -1.86 3.50
N LYS A 419 -3.69 -2.85 3.58
CA LYS A 419 -2.82 -3.03 4.75
C LYS A 419 -1.92 -1.82 5.00
N GLN A 420 -1.45 -1.14 3.95
CA GLN A 420 -0.54 0.01 4.08
C GLN A 420 -1.26 1.21 4.69
N ARG A 421 -2.47 1.52 4.22
CA ARG A 421 -3.26 2.61 4.79
C ARG A 421 -3.66 2.33 6.23
N ARG A 422 -4.02 1.09 6.56
CA ARG A 422 -4.27 0.69 7.97
C ARG A 422 -3.03 0.80 8.84
N ALA A 423 -1.84 0.46 8.32
CA ALA A 423 -0.57 0.63 9.02
C ALA A 423 -0.25 2.11 9.27
N TRP A 424 -0.51 2.98 8.29
CA TRP A 424 -0.39 4.43 8.44
C TRP A 424 -1.32 4.99 9.52
N LEU A 425 -2.59 4.58 9.52
CA LEU A 425 -3.55 4.98 10.56
C LEU A 425 -3.11 4.45 11.95
N ALA A 426 -2.56 3.23 12.03
CA ALA A 426 -2.03 2.68 13.27
C ALA A 426 -0.82 3.48 13.78
N ALA A 427 0.10 3.88 12.90
CA ALA A 427 1.23 4.75 13.28
C ALA A 427 0.77 6.13 13.76
N THR A 428 -0.29 6.69 13.15
CA THR A 428 -0.92 7.93 13.63
C THR A 428 -1.56 7.74 15.01
N GLY A 429 -2.26 6.62 15.23
CA GLY A 429 -2.80 6.26 16.53
C GLY A 429 -1.72 6.06 17.61
N ALA A 430 -0.59 5.46 17.24
CA ALA A 430 0.55 5.29 18.14
C ALA A 430 1.08 6.63 18.65
N ARG A 431 1.15 7.66 17.78
CA ARG A 431 1.55 9.03 18.20
C ARG A 431 0.62 9.60 19.26
N ILE A 432 -0.69 9.47 19.05
CA ILE A 432 -1.70 9.95 19.99
C ILE A 432 -1.56 9.21 21.32
N ALA A 433 -1.38 7.88 21.28
CA ALA A 433 -1.18 7.09 22.49
C ALA A 433 0.06 7.52 23.28
N TYR A 434 1.21 7.76 22.62
CA TYR A 434 2.40 8.29 23.31
C TYR A 434 2.18 9.70 23.87
N GLN A 435 1.41 10.55 23.18
CA GLN A 435 1.04 11.88 23.70
C GLN A 435 0.15 11.78 24.95
N MET A 436 -0.61 10.69 25.11
CA MET A 436 -1.38 10.36 26.31
C MET A 436 -0.55 9.70 27.42
N ASN A 437 0.75 9.46 27.19
CA ASN A 437 1.60 8.60 28.03
C ASN A 437 1.10 7.14 28.15
N ASP A 438 0.36 6.65 27.15
CA ASP A 438 -0.06 5.25 27.04
C ASP A 438 0.97 4.47 26.20
N GLU A 439 2.08 4.11 26.85
CA GLU A 439 3.21 3.40 26.25
C GLU A 439 2.79 2.01 25.70
N GLU A 440 1.89 1.30 26.37
CA GLU A 440 1.45 -0.03 25.93
C GLU A 440 0.65 0.04 24.63
N ARG A 441 -0.34 0.95 24.56
CA ARG A 441 -1.14 1.14 23.35
C ARG A 441 -0.29 1.71 22.21
N GLY A 442 0.62 2.65 22.52
CA GLY A 442 1.57 3.20 21.56
C GLY A 442 2.48 2.11 20.98
N GLN A 443 3.02 1.25 21.83
CA GLN A 443 3.88 0.12 21.45
C GLN A 443 3.12 -0.89 20.57
N LYS A 444 1.89 -1.25 20.94
CA LYS A 444 1.03 -2.17 20.17
C LYS A 444 0.73 -1.63 18.78
N LEU A 445 0.28 -0.38 18.68
CA LEU A 445 -0.07 0.25 17.40
C LEU A 445 1.14 0.47 16.50
N GLN A 446 2.28 0.88 17.07
CA GLN A 446 3.52 1.02 16.30
C GLN A 446 4.03 -0.34 15.80
N THR A 447 3.89 -1.39 16.60
CA THR A 447 4.21 -2.77 16.19
C THR A 447 3.31 -3.21 15.04
N GLN A 448 2.01 -2.92 15.09
CA GLN A 448 1.09 -3.21 14.00
C GLN A 448 1.51 -2.52 12.70
N ALA A 449 1.86 -1.23 12.75
CA ALA A 449 2.33 -0.49 11.58
C ALA A 449 3.63 -1.07 11.01
N PHE A 450 4.63 -1.26 11.88
CA PHE A 450 5.94 -1.80 11.50
C PHE A 450 5.87 -3.22 10.93
N SER A 451 4.95 -4.05 11.42
CA SER A 451 4.78 -5.44 10.92
C SER A 451 4.28 -5.50 9.47
N VAL A 452 3.61 -4.44 8.99
CA VAL A 452 3.17 -4.33 7.59
C VAL A 452 4.29 -3.80 6.70
N SER A 453 5.01 -2.78 7.17
CA SER A 453 6.12 -2.16 6.44
C SER A 453 7.23 -1.74 7.40
N ASN A 454 8.42 -2.30 7.16
CA ASN A 454 9.63 -1.97 7.93
C ASN A 454 10.13 -0.52 7.70
N ASN A 455 9.47 0.23 6.82
CA ASN A 455 9.76 1.64 6.58
C ASN A 455 9.13 2.56 7.63
N HIS A 456 8.10 2.11 8.37
CA HIS A 456 7.64 2.81 9.57
C HIS A 456 8.76 2.88 10.63
N SER A 457 8.69 3.85 11.54
CA SER A 457 9.55 3.85 12.73
C SER A 457 9.41 2.50 13.46
N PRO A 458 10.50 1.84 13.85
CA PRO A 458 10.37 0.63 14.66
C PRO A 458 9.73 0.97 16.02
N PRO A 459 8.95 0.05 16.59
CA PRO A 459 8.51 0.17 17.97
C PRO A 459 9.70 0.09 18.94
N LYS A 460 9.51 0.60 20.16
CA LYS A 460 10.56 0.62 21.20
C LYS A 460 11.01 -0.80 21.55
N VAL A 461 10.06 -1.71 21.71
CA VAL A 461 10.33 -3.15 21.81
C VAL A 461 10.01 -3.80 20.47
N ARG A 462 10.99 -4.45 19.83
CA ARG A 462 10.70 -5.17 18.57
C ARG A 462 9.89 -6.43 18.86
N PRO A 463 8.92 -6.78 18.00
CA PRO A 463 8.25 -8.07 18.11
C PRO A 463 9.28 -9.19 17.94
N THR A 464 9.14 -10.27 18.72
CA THR A 464 9.98 -11.45 18.61
C THR A 464 9.86 -12.02 17.19
N TYR A 465 11.00 -12.32 16.56
CA TYR A 465 10.99 -13.01 15.28
C TYR A 465 10.32 -14.38 15.44
N VAL A 466 9.23 -14.59 14.70
CA VAL A 466 8.60 -15.90 14.58
C VAL A 466 9.19 -16.57 13.34
N ALA A 467 9.89 -17.68 13.54
CA ALA A 467 10.45 -18.46 12.44
C ALA A 467 9.33 -18.84 11.46
N ARG A 468 9.57 -18.64 10.17
CA ARG A 468 8.63 -19.06 9.14
C ARG A 468 8.59 -20.59 9.12
N PRO A 469 7.40 -21.20 9.17
CA PRO A 469 7.31 -22.64 9.12
C PRO A 469 7.68 -23.14 7.72
N ILE A 470 8.42 -24.25 7.67
CA ILE A 470 8.70 -24.96 6.42
C ILE A 470 7.39 -25.63 5.98
N PRO A 471 6.85 -25.33 4.78
CA PRO A 471 5.61 -25.95 4.32
C PRO A 471 5.71 -27.46 4.21
N GLY A 472 4.77 -28.18 4.83
CA GLY A 472 4.64 -29.63 4.76
C GLY A 472 3.75 -30.12 3.61
N LYS A 473 3.51 -31.44 3.55
CA LYS A 473 2.64 -32.05 2.52
C LYS A 473 1.20 -31.54 2.63
N GLN A 474 0.71 -31.33 3.87
CA GLN A 474 -0.65 -30.85 4.14
C GLN A 474 -0.92 -29.48 3.49
N SER A 475 -0.07 -28.48 3.73
CA SER A 475 -0.23 -27.14 3.14
C SER A 475 -0.02 -27.15 1.62
N ALA A 476 0.88 -28.01 1.12
CA ALA A 476 1.05 -28.20 -0.31
C ALA A 476 -0.22 -28.73 -1.00
N ALA A 477 -0.91 -29.69 -0.37
CA ALA A 477 -2.16 -30.27 -0.88
C ALA A 477 -3.31 -29.26 -0.90
N ILE A 478 -3.50 -28.50 0.20
CA ILE A 478 -4.54 -27.46 0.27
C ILE A 478 -4.31 -26.38 -0.80
N VAL A 479 -3.06 -25.92 -0.96
CA VAL A 479 -2.74 -24.91 -1.96
C VAL A 479 -2.85 -25.47 -3.38
N ALA A 480 -2.50 -26.73 -3.61
CA ALA A 480 -2.69 -27.37 -4.91
C ALA A 480 -4.17 -27.38 -5.31
N ARG A 481 -5.06 -27.85 -4.42
CA ARG A 481 -6.51 -27.80 -4.64
C ARG A 481 -7.01 -26.39 -4.90
N MET A 482 -6.61 -25.41 -4.08
CA MET A 482 -7.03 -24.02 -4.26
C MET A 482 -6.64 -23.45 -5.63
N LEU A 483 -5.50 -23.88 -6.18
CA LEU A 483 -5.00 -23.41 -7.46
C LEU A 483 -5.65 -24.11 -8.68
N GLU A 484 -6.50 -25.12 -8.47
CA GLU A 484 -7.35 -25.69 -9.53
C GLU A 484 -8.52 -24.75 -9.90
N TYR A 485 -8.82 -23.76 -9.05
CA TYR A 485 -9.88 -22.78 -9.27
C TYR A 485 -9.35 -21.50 -9.91
N ASP A 486 -9.87 -21.12 -11.07
CA ASP A 486 -9.62 -19.80 -11.69
C ASP A 486 -10.06 -18.65 -10.77
N LEU A 487 -11.23 -18.83 -10.15
CA LEU A 487 -11.75 -17.96 -9.09
C LEU A 487 -11.61 -18.69 -7.76
N ARG A 488 -10.51 -18.46 -7.05
CA ARG A 488 -10.19 -19.09 -5.75
C ARG A 488 -11.34 -19.04 -4.73
N GLY A 489 -12.21 -18.03 -4.80
CA GLY A 489 -13.40 -17.89 -3.96
C GLY A 489 -14.38 -19.05 -4.04
N ALA A 490 -14.46 -19.71 -5.20
CA ALA A 490 -15.34 -20.86 -5.40
C ALA A 490 -14.99 -22.06 -4.49
N LEU A 491 -13.72 -22.21 -4.09
CA LEU A 491 -13.29 -23.24 -3.14
C LEU A 491 -14.10 -23.21 -1.83
N LEU A 492 -14.51 -22.03 -1.37
CA LEU A 492 -15.28 -21.91 -0.14
C LEU A 492 -16.69 -22.48 -0.30
N ALA A 493 -17.33 -22.27 -1.47
CA ALA A 493 -18.65 -22.82 -1.75
C ALA A 493 -18.61 -24.36 -1.80
N ASP A 494 -17.63 -24.91 -2.52
CA ASP A 494 -17.44 -26.37 -2.60
C ASP A 494 -17.10 -26.97 -1.22
N PHE A 495 -16.34 -26.25 -0.39
CA PHE A 495 -16.06 -26.66 0.97
C PHE A 495 -17.32 -26.72 1.83
N GLU A 496 -18.18 -25.70 1.78
CA GLU A 496 -19.45 -25.69 2.54
C GLU A 496 -20.36 -26.86 2.13
N GLU A 497 -20.48 -27.11 0.83
CA GLU A 497 -21.30 -28.21 0.32
C GLU A 497 -20.73 -29.56 0.74
N ALA A 498 -19.41 -29.73 0.66
CA ALA A 498 -18.74 -30.98 1.00
C ALA A 498 -18.86 -31.35 2.50
N VAL A 499 -19.07 -30.38 3.39
CA VAL A 499 -19.21 -30.62 4.84
C VAL A 499 -20.65 -30.49 5.34
N ALA A 500 -21.62 -30.18 4.46
CA ALA A 500 -23.01 -29.89 4.82
C ALA A 500 -23.70 -31.05 5.56
N GLU A 501 -23.35 -32.30 5.21
CA GLU A 501 -23.94 -33.51 5.79
C GLU A 501 -23.29 -33.95 7.11
N LEU A 502 -22.40 -33.13 7.71
CA LEU A 502 -21.88 -33.34 9.07
C LEU A 502 -22.90 -32.94 10.14
N VAL A 503 -24.13 -33.45 10.02
CA VAL A 503 -25.27 -33.16 10.88
C VAL A 503 -25.94 -34.46 11.36
N PRO A 504 -26.62 -34.46 12.52
CA PRO A 504 -27.27 -35.67 13.06
C PRO A 504 -28.36 -36.27 12.19
N THR A 505 -28.98 -35.45 11.32
CA THR A 505 -30.08 -35.86 10.44
C THR A 505 -29.62 -36.55 9.16
N ALA A 506 -28.32 -36.50 8.84
CA ALA A 506 -27.77 -37.12 7.65
C ALA A 506 -27.83 -38.65 7.71
N SER A 507 -27.89 -39.31 6.54
CA SER A 507 -27.67 -40.76 6.51
C SER A 507 -26.22 -41.10 6.89
N ALA A 508 -25.96 -42.32 7.37
CA ALA A 508 -24.61 -42.77 7.72
C ALA A 508 -23.65 -42.61 6.52
N ALA A 509 -24.11 -43.03 5.34
CA ALA A 509 -23.34 -42.92 4.11
C ALA A 509 -23.02 -41.47 3.70
N GLN A 510 -23.93 -40.52 3.90
CA GLN A 510 -23.70 -39.10 3.65
C GLN A 510 -22.75 -38.49 4.69
N TYR A 511 -22.95 -38.82 5.96
CA TYR A 511 -22.10 -38.33 7.05
C TYR A 511 -20.65 -38.81 6.90
N GLU A 512 -20.44 -40.09 6.59
CA GLU A 512 -19.11 -40.65 6.31
C GLU A 512 -18.46 -40.00 5.08
N GLU A 513 -19.24 -39.68 4.04
CA GLU A 513 -18.74 -38.97 2.85
C GLU A 513 -18.28 -37.55 3.19
N ALA A 514 -19.08 -36.82 3.97
CA ALA A 514 -18.73 -35.48 4.41
C ALA A 514 -17.52 -35.47 5.36
N LEU A 515 -17.37 -36.52 6.17
CA LEU A 515 -16.21 -36.69 7.04
C LEU A 515 -14.94 -37.04 6.24
N ALA A 516 -15.03 -37.89 5.22
CA ALA A 516 -13.94 -38.12 4.28
C ALA A 516 -13.56 -36.82 3.52
N SER A 517 -14.57 -36.08 3.06
CA SER A 517 -14.40 -34.79 2.39
C SER A 517 -13.68 -33.78 3.30
N LEU A 518 -14.07 -33.66 4.56
CA LEU A 518 -13.41 -32.80 5.54
C LEU A 518 -11.91 -33.15 5.67
N GLY A 519 -11.56 -34.42 5.78
CA GLY A 519 -10.16 -34.87 5.79
C GLY A 519 -9.40 -34.45 4.53
N SER A 520 -10.05 -34.60 3.38
CA SER A 520 -9.49 -34.18 2.09
C SER A 520 -9.23 -32.68 2.02
N TYR A 521 -10.16 -31.85 2.52
CA TYR A 521 -10.01 -30.39 2.60
C TYR A 521 -8.98 -29.94 3.65
N LEU A 522 -8.71 -30.76 4.67
CA LEU A 522 -7.59 -30.57 5.59
C LEU A 522 -6.23 -30.84 4.92
N GLY A 523 -6.20 -31.27 3.65
CA GLY A 523 -4.98 -31.63 2.93
C GLY A 523 -4.44 -33.02 3.29
N PHE A 524 -5.29 -33.88 3.87
CA PHE A 524 -4.99 -35.29 4.10
C PHE A 524 -5.42 -36.13 2.90
N ASP A 525 -4.85 -37.32 2.80
CA ASP A 525 -5.34 -38.34 1.88
C ASP A 525 -6.45 -39.11 2.62
N ALA A 526 -7.69 -38.96 2.16
CA ALA A 526 -8.88 -39.39 2.87
C ALA A 526 -9.68 -40.38 2.02
N GLU A 527 -10.05 -41.50 2.62
CA GLU A 527 -10.72 -42.61 1.95
C GLU A 527 -11.81 -43.22 2.84
N ARG A 528 -12.75 -43.97 2.24
CA ARG A 528 -13.77 -44.78 2.92
C ARG A 528 -13.55 -46.27 2.65
N PRO A 529 -12.57 -46.93 3.31
CA PRO A 529 -12.21 -48.32 3.02
C PRO A 529 -13.38 -49.30 3.08
N GLU A 530 -14.27 -49.19 4.07
CA GLU A 530 -15.43 -50.07 4.18
C GLU A 530 -16.36 -49.96 2.97
N LYS A 531 -16.61 -48.74 2.47
CA LYS A 531 -17.44 -48.52 1.28
C LYS A 531 -16.77 -49.01 -0.01
N VAL A 532 -15.45 -48.85 -0.14
CA VAL A 532 -14.72 -49.15 -1.38
C VAL A 532 -14.32 -50.63 -1.48
N TYR A 533 -13.92 -51.23 -0.36
CA TYR A 533 -13.32 -52.57 -0.31
C TYR A 533 -14.10 -53.56 0.54
N SER A 534 -15.19 -53.14 1.19
CA SER A 534 -15.96 -53.96 2.15
C SER A 534 -15.11 -54.49 3.31
N LYS A 535 -14.08 -53.71 3.67
CA LYS A 535 -13.19 -53.95 4.81
C LYS A 535 -12.51 -52.67 5.26
N GLY A 536 -12.24 -52.55 6.56
CA GLY A 536 -11.50 -51.45 7.16
C GLY A 536 -12.42 -50.46 7.87
N PRO A 537 -11.94 -49.25 8.21
CA PRO A 537 -12.77 -48.24 8.86
C PRO A 537 -13.81 -47.63 7.92
N ASP A 538 -14.82 -47.00 8.50
CA ASP A 538 -15.77 -46.13 7.78
C ASP A 538 -15.03 -44.99 7.05
N VAL A 539 -14.08 -44.34 7.74
CA VAL A 539 -13.25 -43.25 7.19
C VAL A 539 -11.81 -43.39 7.68
N LEU A 540 -10.86 -43.23 6.76
CA LEU A 540 -9.43 -43.19 7.03
C LEU A 540 -8.87 -41.82 6.63
N TRP A 541 -8.18 -41.13 7.53
CA TRP A 541 -7.40 -39.93 7.20
C TRP A 541 -5.90 -40.19 7.34
N ARG A 542 -5.20 -40.19 6.21
CA ARG A 542 -3.75 -40.36 6.10
C ARG A 542 -3.03 -39.02 6.21
N THR A 543 -2.09 -38.91 7.15
CA THR A 543 -1.45 -37.64 7.49
C THR A 543 0.06 -37.61 7.21
N ASP A 544 0.65 -36.40 7.25
CA ASP A 544 2.10 -36.19 7.17
C ASP A 544 2.84 -36.49 8.48
N ALA A 545 2.14 -36.83 9.56
CA ALA A 545 2.71 -37.30 10.81
C ALA A 545 3.02 -38.82 10.78
N ALA A 546 3.55 -39.34 11.89
CA ALA A 546 3.81 -40.78 12.08
C ALA A 546 2.54 -41.61 12.36
N PHE A 547 1.36 -40.97 12.37
CA PHE A 547 0.09 -41.60 12.69
C PHE A 547 -1.03 -41.17 11.74
N ASP A 548 -2.08 -41.97 11.68
CA ASP A 548 -3.31 -41.70 10.93
C ASP A 548 -4.54 -41.79 11.81
N PHE A 549 -5.63 -41.17 11.38
CA PHE A 549 -6.93 -41.28 12.06
C PHE A 549 -7.73 -42.41 11.44
N VAL A 550 -8.04 -43.42 12.25
CA VAL A 550 -8.91 -44.55 11.91
C VAL A 550 -10.26 -44.25 12.55
N ILE A 551 -11.27 -43.96 11.72
CA ILE A 551 -12.51 -43.34 12.19
C ILE A 551 -13.71 -44.24 11.91
N GLU A 552 -14.49 -44.47 12.97
CA GLU A 552 -15.80 -45.12 12.94
C GLU A 552 -16.90 -44.08 13.17
N ALA A 553 -17.82 -43.92 12.24
CA ALA A 553 -18.91 -42.95 12.29
C ALA A 553 -20.15 -43.55 12.97
N LYS A 554 -20.56 -42.96 14.09
CA LYS A 554 -21.76 -43.36 14.87
C LYS A 554 -22.75 -42.20 14.95
N SER A 555 -23.00 -41.53 13.81
CA SER A 555 -23.79 -40.30 13.69
C SER A 555 -25.28 -40.47 14.04
N LYS A 556 -25.84 -41.69 13.92
CA LYS A 556 -27.27 -42.00 14.14
C LYS A 556 -27.65 -42.40 15.58
N LYS A 557 -26.72 -42.38 16.53
CA LYS A 557 -27.03 -42.80 17.91
C LYS A 557 -27.96 -41.80 18.61
N GLN A 558 -29.14 -42.26 19.01
CA GLN A 558 -30.06 -41.54 19.90
C GLN A 558 -29.79 -41.81 21.39
N ASP A 559 -29.20 -42.97 21.72
CA ASP A 559 -28.71 -43.31 23.07
C ASP A 559 -27.18 -43.14 23.13
N ASN A 560 -26.71 -42.44 24.15
CA ASN A 560 -25.44 -41.69 24.14
C ASN A 560 -24.13 -42.49 24.41
N PRO A 561 -24.11 -43.69 25.04
CA PRO A 561 -22.84 -44.37 25.29
C PRO A 561 -22.27 -45.07 24.04
N LEU A 562 -20.95 -45.02 23.86
CA LEU A 562 -20.21 -46.00 23.05
C LEU A 562 -20.35 -47.38 23.71
N TYR A 563 -21.03 -48.32 23.06
CA TYR A 563 -21.21 -49.67 23.59
C TYR A 563 -20.04 -50.57 23.20
N LYS A 564 -19.95 -51.72 23.87
CA LYS A 564 -18.91 -52.74 23.62
C LYS A 564 -18.83 -53.15 22.14
N ASN A 565 -19.97 -53.28 21.44
CA ASN A 565 -19.98 -53.68 20.03
C ASN A 565 -19.46 -52.58 19.11
N ASP A 566 -19.77 -51.31 19.36
CA ASP A 566 -19.23 -50.19 18.59
C ASP A 566 -17.72 -50.05 18.78
N HIS A 567 -17.26 -50.29 20.02
CA HIS A 567 -15.83 -50.28 20.31
C HIS A 567 -15.11 -51.47 19.66
N ALA A 568 -15.74 -52.64 19.60
CA ALA A 568 -15.20 -53.80 18.89
C ALA A 568 -14.97 -53.52 17.39
N GLN A 569 -15.92 -52.84 16.72
CA GLN A 569 -15.75 -52.40 15.32
C GLN A 569 -14.52 -51.50 15.15
N LEU A 570 -14.32 -50.54 16.06
CA LEU A 570 -13.15 -49.67 16.03
C LEU A 570 -11.82 -50.41 16.27
N LEU A 571 -11.83 -51.49 17.05
CA LEU A 571 -10.66 -52.37 17.24
C LEU A 571 -10.37 -53.22 16.00
N GLU A 572 -11.40 -53.72 15.32
CA GLU A 572 -11.28 -54.44 14.05
C GLU A 572 -10.71 -53.54 12.95
N ALA A 573 -11.21 -52.29 12.85
CA ALA A 573 -10.69 -51.28 11.94
C ALA A 573 -9.21 -50.96 12.22
N GLU A 574 -8.80 -50.87 13.50
CA GLU A 574 -7.40 -50.71 13.87
C GLU A 574 -6.54 -51.92 13.46
N ALA A 575 -7.04 -53.15 13.67
CA ALA A 575 -6.32 -54.36 13.31
C ALA A 575 -6.09 -54.43 11.79
N TRP A 576 -7.12 -54.11 11.01
CA TRP A 576 -7.00 -53.96 9.56
C TRP A 576 -5.95 -52.90 9.18
N PHE A 577 -6.00 -51.73 9.81
CA PHE A 577 -5.06 -50.64 9.55
C PHE A 577 -3.61 -51.04 9.83
N LYS A 578 -3.34 -51.71 10.95
CA LYS A 578 -1.99 -52.19 11.30
C LYS A 578 -1.46 -53.24 10.32
N GLY A 579 -2.34 -54.08 9.78
CA GLY A 579 -1.99 -55.02 8.72
C GLY A 579 -1.65 -54.33 7.40
N ALA A 580 -2.43 -53.31 7.02
CA ALA A 580 -2.22 -52.55 5.79
C ALA A 580 -1.04 -51.57 5.87
N TYR A 581 -0.75 -51.04 7.06
CA TYR A 581 0.26 -50.01 7.30
C TYR A 581 1.13 -50.31 8.54
N PRO A 582 2.05 -51.29 8.45
CA PRO A 582 2.82 -51.77 9.60
C PRO A 582 3.67 -50.69 10.31
N ASP A 583 4.19 -49.73 9.55
CA ASP A 583 5.11 -48.68 10.05
C ASP A 583 4.40 -47.42 10.56
N ARG A 584 3.07 -47.45 10.71
CA ARG A 584 2.27 -46.27 11.09
C ARG A 584 1.44 -46.52 12.33
N GLN A 585 1.30 -45.49 13.14
CA GLN A 585 0.48 -45.54 14.35
C GLN A 585 -0.98 -45.24 14.02
N SER A 586 -1.90 -45.95 14.68
CA SER A 586 -3.34 -45.73 14.61
C SER A 586 -3.81 -44.81 15.73
N VAL A 587 -4.53 -43.75 15.38
CA VAL A 587 -5.39 -43.00 16.33
C VAL A 587 -6.82 -43.44 16.09
N ARG A 588 -7.35 -44.24 17.01
CA ARG A 588 -8.73 -44.72 16.99
C ARG A 588 -9.69 -43.60 17.36
N VAL A 589 -10.58 -43.26 16.45
CA VAL A 589 -11.57 -42.20 16.62
C VAL A 589 -12.96 -42.78 16.41
N SER A 590 -13.89 -42.46 17.29
CA SER A 590 -15.31 -42.62 17.01
C SER A 590 -15.94 -41.25 16.87
N ALA A 591 -16.63 -41.00 15.76
CA ALA A 591 -17.39 -39.78 15.53
C ALA A 591 -18.82 -39.98 16.03
N LEU A 592 -19.15 -39.39 17.18
CA LEU A 592 -20.45 -39.58 17.85
C LEU A 592 -20.90 -38.29 18.55
N PRO A 593 -22.17 -38.17 18.98
CA PRO A 593 -22.67 -36.94 19.60
C PRO A 593 -21.91 -36.53 20.87
N GLU A 594 -21.70 -37.46 21.81
CA GLU A 594 -21.09 -37.19 23.12
C GLU A 594 -19.96 -38.18 23.47
N ALA A 595 -18.99 -37.75 24.29
CA ALA A 595 -17.82 -38.57 24.66
C ALA A 595 -18.09 -39.51 25.86
N VAL A 596 -19.20 -40.24 25.84
CA VAL A 596 -19.62 -41.15 26.92
C VAL A 596 -19.47 -42.60 26.46
N ALA A 597 -18.97 -43.49 27.31
CA ALA A 597 -18.86 -44.92 27.02
C ALA A 597 -19.56 -45.79 28.07
N ASP A 598 -20.12 -46.91 27.63
CA ASP A 598 -20.70 -47.93 28.52
C ASP A 598 -19.59 -48.55 29.39
N ALA A 599 -19.91 -48.91 30.63
CA ALA A 599 -18.93 -49.46 31.58
C ALA A 599 -18.26 -50.77 31.10
N LYS A 600 -18.83 -51.46 30.10
CA LYS A 600 -18.27 -52.67 29.50
C LYS A 600 -17.39 -52.40 28.28
N ALA A 601 -17.28 -51.15 27.81
CA ALA A 601 -16.40 -50.76 26.71
C ALA A 601 -15.03 -50.30 27.24
N SER A 602 -13.95 -50.88 26.73
CA SER A 602 -12.58 -50.52 27.15
C SER A 602 -12.02 -49.41 26.25
N THR A 603 -12.25 -48.15 26.60
CA THR A 603 -11.94 -47.00 25.73
C THR A 603 -10.49 -46.53 25.78
N ALA A 604 -9.59 -47.28 26.43
CA ALA A 604 -8.19 -46.93 26.56
C ALA A 604 -7.53 -46.77 25.16
N GLY A 605 -7.05 -45.56 24.86
CA GLY A 605 -6.43 -45.21 23.58
C GLY A 605 -7.43 -45.06 22.43
N SER A 606 -8.71 -44.81 22.72
CA SER A 606 -9.73 -44.41 21.76
C SER A 606 -10.22 -43.00 22.10
N TYR A 607 -10.59 -42.23 21.08
CA TYR A 607 -11.04 -40.85 21.25
C TYR A 607 -12.41 -40.63 20.60
N ALA A 608 -13.19 -39.73 21.19
CA ALA A 608 -14.43 -39.22 20.62
C ALA A 608 -14.13 -37.95 19.81
N LEU A 609 -14.66 -37.90 18.59
CA LEU A 609 -14.80 -36.68 17.81
C LEU A 609 -16.27 -36.26 17.90
N ARG A 610 -16.59 -35.36 18.84
CA ARG A 610 -17.97 -34.93 19.10
C ARG A 610 -18.49 -34.06 17.98
N LEU A 611 -19.81 -34.03 17.79
CA LEU A 611 -20.44 -33.15 16.81
C LEU A 611 -20.01 -31.68 16.99
N ASN A 612 -20.04 -31.19 18.24
CA ASN A 612 -19.58 -29.83 18.55
C ASN A 612 -18.10 -29.59 18.19
N ASP A 613 -17.24 -30.60 18.32
CA ASP A 613 -15.82 -30.47 18.00
C ASP A 613 -15.56 -30.59 16.49
N ILE A 614 -16.39 -31.34 15.75
CA ILE A 614 -16.44 -31.31 14.28
C ILE A 614 -16.84 -29.92 13.79
N THR A 615 -17.88 -29.31 14.37
CA THR A 615 -18.28 -27.95 14.00
C THR A 615 -17.17 -26.93 14.25
N LYS A 616 -16.43 -27.06 15.36
CA LYS A 616 -15.24 -26.22 15.62
C LYS A 616 -14.12 -26.47 14.61
N LEU A 617 -13.86 -27.74 14.27
CA LEU A 617 -12.83 -28.12 13.29
C LEU A 617 -13.16 -27.55 11.90
N VAL A 618 -14.42 -27.68 11.45
CA VAL A 618 -14.94 -27.07 10.22
C VAL A 618 -14.79 -25.55 10.25
N GLY A 619 -15.16 -24.90 11.35
CA GLY A 619 -15.03 -23.45 11.51
C GLY A 619 -13.58 -22.96 11.47
N ALA A 620 -12.66 -23.69 12.10
CA ALA A 620 -11.24 -23.39 12.07
C ALA A 620 -10.67 -23.51 10.65
N LEU A 621 -11.01 -24.59 9.92
CA LEU A 621 -10.57 -24.78 8.54
C LEU A 621 -11.17 -23.72 7.60
N ARG A 622 -12.47 -23.41 7.75
CA ARG A 622 -13.13 -22.30 7.03
C ARG A 622 -12.35 -21.00 7.19
N GLY A 623 -11.91 -20.68 8.41
CA GLY A 623 -11.10 -19.49 8.70
C GLY A 623 -9.77 -19.50 7.95
N VAL A 624 -9.08 -20.64 7.91
CA VAL A 624 -7.82 -20.81 7.15
C VAL A 624 -8.05 -20.66 5.65
N LEU A 625 -9.05 -21.34 5.08
CA LEU A 625 -9.36 -21.25 3.65
C LEU A 625 -9.77 -19.83 3.24
N SER A 626 -10.59 -19.15 4.05
CA SER A 626 -11.04 -17.78 3.79
C SER A 626 -9.88 -16.78 3.70
N ASP A 627 -8.88 -16.91 4.60
CA ASP A 627 -7.69 -16.06 4.59
C ASP A 627 -6.75 -16.38 3.41
N LEU A 628 -6.68 -17.65 3.00
CA LEU A 628 -5.85 -18.09 1.86
C LEU A 628 -6.41 -17.66 0.51
N VAL A 629 -7.73 -17.76 0.32
CA VAL A 629 -8.39 -17.40 -0.93
C VAL A 629 -8.17 -15.93 -1.30
N VAL A 630 -8.20 -15.03 -0.31
CA VAL A 630 -7.98 -13.59 -0.52
C VAL A 630 -6.51 -13.19 -0.47
N SER A 631 -5.62 -14.13 -0.16
CA SER A 631 -4.18 -13.86 -0.03
C SER A 631 -3.51 -13.77 -1.41
N PRO A 632 -2.81 -12.66 -1.72
CA PRO A 632 -2.00 -12.57 -2.93
C PRO A 632 -0.69 -13.34 -2.73
N GLY A 633 -0.19 -13.96 -3.79
CA GLY A 633 1.08 -14.68 -3.77
C GLY A 633 1.17 -15.75 -4.85
N ASN A 634 2.41 -16.12 -5.20
CA ASN A 634 2.68 -17.33 -5.96
C ASN A 634 2.49 -18.58 -5.08
N ALA A 635 2.53 -19.77 -5.67
CA ALA A 635 2.28 -21.03 -4.96
C ALA A 635 3.18 -21.22 -3.73
N ALA A 636 4.46 -20.86 -3.81
CA ALA A 636 5.39 -20.96 -2.67
C ALA A 636 4.98 -20.07 -1.49
N THR A 637 4.63 -18.82 -1.78
CA THR A 637 4.17 -17.85 -0.75
C THR A 637 2.87 -18.32 -0.10
N LEU A 638 1.94 -18.87 -0.89
CA LEU A 638 0.67 -19.40 -0.40
C LEU A 638 0.87 -20.63 0.49
N ARG A 639 1.83 -21.50 0.17
CA ARG A 639 2.19 -22.66 0.99
C ARG A 639 2.75 -22.25 2.36
N GLU A 640 3.66 -21.29 2.41
CA GLU A 640 4.17 -20.74 3.68
C GLU A 640 3.06 -20.17 4.55
N ARG A 641 2.14 -19.39 3.96
CA ARG A 641 1.00 -18.82 4.67
C ARG A 641 0.03 -19.90 5.16
N CYS A 642 -0.25 -20.89 4.32
CA CYS A 642 -1.12 -22.01 4.66
C CYS A 642 -0.53 -22.79 5.85
N GLU A 643 0.77 -23.09 5.82
CA GLU A 643 1.42 -23.79 6.93
C GLU A 643 1.33 -23.00 8.25
N ALA A 644 1.60 -21.68 8.21
CA ALA A 644 1.48 -20.83 9.39
C ALA A 644 0.04 -20.74 9.91
N ALA A 645 -0.95 -20.64 9.01
CA ALA A 645 -2.36 -20.60 9.37
C ALA A 645 -2.82 -21.92 10.00
N LEU A 646 -2.41 -23.07 9.44
CA LEU A 646 -2.69 -24.40 10.00
C LEU A 646 -2.11 -24.59 11.40
N GLN A 647 -0.87 -24.16 11.63
CA GLN A 647 -0.24 -24.22 12.95
C GLN A 647 -0.98 -23.35 13.96
N LYS A 648 -1.31 -22.10 13.58
CA LYS A 648 -2.05 -21.17 14.44
C LYS A 648 -3.46 -21.67 14.79
N ALA A 649 -4.12 -22.35 13.86
CA ALA A 649 -5.47 -22.89 14.04
C ALA A 649 -5.50 -24.30 14.67
N ASN A 650 -4.34 -24.85 15.08
CA ASN A 650 -4.20 -26.23 15.58
C ASN A 650 -4.72 -27.32 14.62
N LEU A 651 -4.59 -27.09 13.30
CA LEU A 651 -5.05 -28.00 12.24
C LEU A 651 -3.97 -28.96 11.70
N LYS A 652 -2.75 -28.92 12.25
CA LYS A 652 -1.75 -29.97 12.02
C LYS A 652 -2.19 -31.26 12.73
N PRO A 653 -1.77 -32.47 12.30
CA PRO A 653 -2.28 -33.74 12.86
C PRO A 653 -2.23 -33.84 14.40
N SER A 654 -1.12 -33.43 15.01
CA SER A 654 -0.97 -33.42 16.48
C SER A 654 -1.88 -32.38 17.15
N GLY A 655 -2.05 -31.21 16.52
CA GLY A 655 -2.98 -30.19 16.97
C GLY A 655 -4.43 -30.69 16.92
N ILE A 656 -4.80 -31.41 15.85
CA ILE A 656 -6.15 -31.96 15.72
C ILE A 656 -6.44 -32.97 16.83
N LYS A 657 -5.50 -33.90 17.05
CA LYS A 657 -5.59 -34.90 18.11
C LYS A 657 -5.73 -34.29 19.50
N ASN A 658 -5.04 -33.18 19.78
CA ASN A 658 -5.03 -32.58 21.11
C ASN A 658 -6.19 -31.59 21.34
N THR A 659 -6.76 -31.02 20.26
CA THR A 659 -7.72 -29.90 20.35
C THR A 659 -9.15 -30.32 20.07
N PHE A 660 -9.37 -31.23 19.10
CA PHE A 660 -10.72 -31.59 18.64
C PHE A 660 -11.12 -33.02 19.01
N LEU A 661 -10.21 -33.83 19.54
CA LEU A 661 -10.51 -35.17 20.03
C LEU A 661 -10.56 -35.19 21.56
N VAL A 662 -11.51 -35.93 22.12
CA VAL A 662 -11.75 -36.01 23.57
C VAL A 662 -11.66 -37.46 24.01
N SER A 663 -11.03 -37.73 25.16
CA SER A 663 -11.05 -39.08 25.75
C SER A 663 -12.45 -39.40 26.29
N PHE A 664 -12.87 -40.66 26.18
CA PHE A 664 -14.17 -41.10 26.70
C PHE A 664 -14.24 -41.06 28.23
N ALA A 665 -15.34 -40.52 28.75
CA ALA A 665 -15.72 -40.66 30.16
C ALA A 665 -16.54 -41.95 30.37
N MET A 666 -16.37 -42.61 31.52
CA MET A 666 -17.20 -43.74 31.91
C MET A 666 -18.61 -43.26 32.27
N ALA A 667 -19.65 -43.87 31.70
CA ALA A 667 -21.02 -43.59 32.11
C ALA A 667 -21.21 -43.91 33.61
N ALA A 668 -21.72 -42.96 34.38
CA ALA A 668 -22.08 -43.21 35.78
C ALA A 668 -23.15 -44.31 35.83
N LYS A 669 -22.99 -45.29 36.73
CA LYS A 669 -24.05 -46.29 36.99
C LYS A 669 -25.32 -45.54 37.37
N ALA A 670 -26.39 -45.68 36.58
CA ALA A 670 -27.73 -45.35 37.04
C ALA A 670 -28.02 -46.24 38.26
N ILE A 671 -28.28 -45.61 39.41
CA ILE A 671 -28.69 -46.27 40.66
C ILE A 671 -30.16 -46.66 40.54
#